data_AF-A0AAW0EXV9-F1
#
_entry.id   AF-A0AAW0EXV9-F1
#
_cell.length_a   1.000
_cell.length_b   1.000
_cell.length_c   1.000
_cell.angle_alpha   90.00
_cell.angle_beta   90.00
_cell.angle_gamma   90.00
#
_symmetry.space_group_name_H-M   'P 1'
#
loop_
_entity.id
_entity.type
_entity.pdbx_description
1 polymer ?
#
loop_
_entity_poly.entity_id
_entity_poly.type
_entity_poly.pdbx_seq_one_letter_code
_entity_poly.pdbx_strand_id
1 'polypeptide(L)'
;MLLSGLYHTHAHAHTWRCTYVHAGPLRDAEGWRAERSVRVRARMQLRLWWTVSPSLSSCCTSHGVQGCMYICVCLRVCVCMSTAVGLPEPSKPPTLSLPLPPAPLHHPLVFLTCIRGSWCTWWRWCCCCCDRHSPACVCVCVCVWSHSLAKACQWWTSKDKTIQRKEVCVCVCVCVCVSAMRRSARRANAAALYEFVDSNFLNNKRPAIPGGAWPLESLRRKSLADLQGIWLSLLKERAMLSTIKEHYLKHQEELGAMPAPSRLKMVEESMENLKRVVKERDAEATAEAVRLFTERLAKGIYRYPPGPPPPPGAHDTTSTVKLMLSRHVGEVRLRELLGRFDVFEDHRGIVALTVTLPEAVLQQKREAEQLWQQYMTERQDVVEYHKWPGSGDTASVHDYAVVELAPGVYSGQSTSSSGGEGDGDGDGGDVVKAAQVPVPPPQTRPPLPRSPLEHIRYKQRSALSKAVIQLGYFPNITSVAPRYATPEEVPRPTHPDEIAGPWEVRVTYDSTDGLAYVQSMDLTSIDGAVVLSVEADPAAAPQPFAAVDPVYQEAVRCEMAQEATLMKWPHVPEWKNEYDLYTRKSLDKIVQYNYSNVVDYVDREVLLTGRSVWESPIDVDPTCGGMRSVPSHAKKPRRYMAYGLDQVGVTDI
;
A
#
# COMPACT_ATOMS: atom_id res chain seq x y z
N MET A 1 -12.66 20.95 -78.11
CA MET A 1 -11.62 20.11 -78.77
C MET A 1 -10.46 21.01 -79.16
N LEU A 2 -9.19 20.61 -79.14
CA LEU A 2 -8.51 19.46 -78.51
C LEU A 2 -7.01 19.82 -78.49
N LEU A 3 -6.43 20.18 -77.34
CA LEU A 3 -5.08 20.77 -77.26
C LEU A 3 -4.27 20.33 -76.03
N SER A 4 -2.95 20.36 -76.21
CA SER A 4 -1.81 20.03 -75.33
C SER A 4 -1.78 20.62 -73.91
N GLY A 5 -1.07 19.97 -72.96
CA GLY A 5 -0.51 20.68 -71.78
C GLY A 5 0.09 19.86 -70.62
N LEU A 6 1.42 19.75 -70.61
CA LEU A 6 2.39 19.94 -69.49
C LEU A 6 2.13 19.53 -68.01
N TYR A 7 3.23 19.06 -67.38
CA TYR A 7 3.67 19.19 -65.97
C TYR A 7 2.78 19.95 -64.95
N HIS A 8 2.56 19.36 -63.75
CA HIS A 8 3.42 19.66 -62.58
C HIS A 8 3.18 18.76 -61.36
N THR A 9 4.21 18.59 -60.53
CA THR A 9 4.10 18.16 -59.13
C THR A 9 3.94 19.35 -58.21
N HIS A 10 3.07 19.27 -57.20
CA HIS A 10 3.26 20.02 -55.95
C HIS A 10 2.67 19.29 -54.75
N ALA A 11 3.39 19.30 -53.64
CA ALA A 11 2.86 19.03 -52.31
C ALA A 11 2.76 20.36 -51.55
N HIS A 12 1.80 20.49 -50.65
CA HIS A 12 1.89 21.41 -49.52
C HIS A 12 1.03 20.89 -48.36
N ALA A 13 1.63 20.87 -47.16
CA ALA A 13 0.88 20.79 -45.91
C ALA A 13 0.77 22.20 -45.33
N HIS A 14 -0.33 22.50 -44.63
CA HIS A 14 -0.45 23.71 -43.82
C HIS A 14 -0.78 23.38 -42.37
N THR A 15 0.06 23.90 -41.48
CA THR A 15 -0.05 23.75 -40.02
C THR A 15 -1.01 24.78 -39.46
N TRP A 16 -1.77 24.39 -38.43
CA TRP A 16 -2.43 25.35 -37.55
C TRP A 16 -1.40 26.23 -36.83
N ARG A 17 -1.74 27.51 -36.60
CA ARG A 17 -0.96 28.42 -35.76
C ARG A 17 -1.89 29.27 -34.91
N CYS A 18 -1.65 29.31 -33.60
CA CYS A 18 -2.24 30.31 -32.72
C CYS A 18 -1.60 31.67 -32.98
N THR A 19 -2.37 32.74 -32.83
CA THR A 19 -1.89 34.14 -32.83
C THR A 19 -1.89 34.68 -31.40
N TYR A 20 -0.71 34.98 -30.87
CA TYR A 20 -0.51 35.87 -29.72
C TYR A 20 0.17 37.16 -30.23
N VAL A 21 -0.07 38.28 -29.56
CA VAL A 21 0.34 39.62 -30.03
C VAL A 21 1.76 40.00 -29.56
N HIS A 22 2.43 40.87 -30.31
CA HIS A 22 3.85 41.26 -30.20
C HIS A 22 4.25 42.02 -28.91
N ALA A 23 5.54 41.88 -28.54
CA ALA A 23 6.44 43.01 -28.26
C ALA A 23 7.94 42.61 -28.31
N GLY A 24 8.81 43.46 -28.90
CA GLY A 24 10.25 43.58 -28.56
C GLY A 24 11.26 42.55 -29.16
N PRO A 25 12.37 43.00 -29.79
CA PRO A 25 13.43 42.11 -30.31
C PRO A 25 14.84 42.35 -29.73
N LEU A 26 15.74 41.37 -29.88
CA LEU A 26 17.20 41.54 -30.11
C LEU A 26 17.89 40.18 -30.42
N ARG A 27 18.69 40.15 -31.50
CA ARG A 27 20.03 39.51 -31.71
C ARG A 27 20.45 38.26 -30.92
N ASP A 28 21.15 37.25 -31.46
CA ASP A 28 21.70 36.95 -32.79
C ASP A 28 21.71 35.39 -32.96
N ALA A 29 21.32 34.83 -34.11
CA ALA A 29 22.16 34.25 -35.18
C ALA A 29 22.91 32.92 -34.86
N GLU A 30 22.84 31.99 -35.82
CA GLU A 30 23.59 30.70 -35.94
C GLU A 30 23.30 29.58 -34.89
N GLY A 31 23.22 28.29 -35.26
CA GLY A 31 23.10 27.73 -36.62
C GLY A 31 23.29 26.20 -36.71
N TRP A 32 22.26 25.49 -37.21
CA TRP A 32 22.35 24.17 -37.88
C TRP A 32 22.81 22.95 -37.02
N ARG A 33 22.53 21.69 -37.37
CA ARG A 33 21.42 21.07 -38.14
C ARG A 33 21.32 19.62 -37.65
N ALA A 34 20.10 19.10 -37.45
CA ALA A 34 19.90 17.70 -37.04
C ALA A 34 19.77 16.77 -38.25
N GLU A 35 20.21 15.51 -38.11
CA GLU A 35 19.76 14.43 -38.99
C GLU A 35 19.72 13.08 -38.25
N ARG A 36 18.79 12.20 -38.63
CA ARG A 36 18.60 10.86 -38.03
C ARG A 36 19.05 9.79 -39.02
N SER A 37 19.67 8.72 -38.55
CA SER A 37 19.70 7.46 -39.31
C SER A 37 19.62 6.26 -38.38
N VAL A 38 18.73 5.31 -38.71
CA VAL A 38 18.60 4.03 -38.03
C VAL A 38 19.30 2.97 -38.87
N ARG A 39 20.23 2.21 -38.29
CA ARG A 39 20.79 1.02 -38.94
C ARG A 39 21.16 -0.05 -37.91
N VAL A 40 20.81 -1.29 -38.20
CA VAL A 40 21.00 -2.45 -37.31
C VAL A 40 22.27 -3.21 -37.71
N ARG A 41 23.25 -3.36 -36.80
CA ARG A 41 23.98 -4.63 -36.55
C ARG A 41 24.97 -4.54 -35.37
N ALA A 42 25.31 -5.73 -34.86
CA ALA A 42 26.04 -6.06 -33.64
C ALA A 42 27.55 -5.69 -33.57
N ARG A 43 28.14 -6.02 -32.40
CA ARG A 43 29.58 -5.99 -31.98
C ARG A 43 30.10 -4.60 -31.54
N MET A 44 30.82 -4.39 -30.44
CA MET A 44 31.54 -5.22 -29.44
C MET A 44 32.37 -4.22 -28.56
N GLN A 45 33.03 -4.74 -27.51
CA GLN A 45 34.12 -4.12 -26.70
C GLN A 45 33.76 -3.32 -25.43
N LEU A 46 34.44 -3.73 -24.35
CA LEU A 46 34.67 -2.96 -23.13
C LEU A 46 35.92 -2.10 -23.29
N ARG A 47 35.90 -0.90 -22.70
CA ARG A 47 36.99 -0.15 -22.01
C ARG A 47 36.38 1.23 -21.68
N LEU A 48 36.20 1.68 -20.43
CA LEU A 48 37.10 1.71 -19.28
C LEU A 48 38.41 2.44 -19.62
N TRP A 49 38.56 3.68 -19.12
CA TRP A 49 39.84 4.32 -18.80
C TRP A 49 39.62 5.44 -17.76
N TRP A 50 40.69 5.84 -17.07
CA TRP A 50 40.73 6.85 -16.01
C TRP A 50 41.54 8.07 -16.45
N THR A 51 41.20 9.25 -15.92
CA THR A 51 42.13 10.37 -15.63
C THR A 51 41.48 11.22 -14.52
N VAL A 52 42.00 11.29 -13.28
CA VAL A 52 43.24 11.94 -12.79
C VAL A 52 43.03 13.42 -12.40
N SER A 53 43.30 13.73 -11.14
CA SER A 53 43.30 15.08 -10.54
C SER A 53 44.73 15.54 -10.21
N PRO A 54 44.99 16.86 -10.26
CA PRO A 54 45.91 17.51 -9.29
C PRO A 54 45.34 18.85 -8.76
N SER A 55 45.84 19.50 -7.68
CA SER A 55 46.75 19.14 -6.58
C SER A 55 46.92 20.32 -5.57
N LEU A 56 47.69 20.13 -4.49
CA LEU A 56 48.26 21.13 -3.54
C LEU A 56 47.28 21.72 -2.49
N SER A 57 47.65 21.98 -1.23
CA SER A 57 48.76 21.55 -0.32
C SER A 57 48.38 21.98 1.12
N SER A 58 49.04 21.76 2.28
CA SER A 58 50.28 21.09 2.78
C SER A 58 50.02 20.74 4.28
N CYS A 59 50.90 20.42 5.26
CA CYS A 59 52.36 20.33 5.43
C CYS A 59 52.68 19.41 6.67
N CYS A 60 53.76 19.71 7.43
CA CYS A 60 54.05 19.31 8.83
C CYS A 60 54.34 17.83 9.18
N THR A 61 55.62 17.45 9.02
CA THR A 61 56.52 16.74 9.98
C THR A 61 55.92 16.10 11.27
N SER A 62 56.34 14.93 11.77
CA SER A 62 57.72 14.39 11.88
C SER A 62 57.82 12.85 12.14
N HIS A 63 59.02 12.35 12.47
CA HIS A 63 59.46 10.95 12.77
C HIS A 63 58.53 10.10 13.70
N GLY A 64 58.56 8.76 13.72
CA GLY A 64 59.26 7.78 12.86
C GLY A 64 59.50 6.38 13.49
N VAL A 65 59.44 5.32 12.67
CA VAL A 65 60.03 3.95 12.85
C VAL A 65 59.43 2.96 13.89
N GLN A 66 59.12 1.75 13.38
CA GLN A 66 58.90 0.43 14.05
C GLN A 66 57.68 0.19 14.96
N GLY A 67 57.05 -0.99 14.76
CA GLY A 67 55.97 -1.54 15.62
C GLY A 67 55.05 -2.52 14.87
N CYS A 68 55.36 -3.81 14.85
CA CYS A 68 54.51 -4.82 14.21
C CYS A 68 53.41 -5.33 15.16
N MET A 69 52.16 -5.44 14.69
CA MET A 69 51.25 -6.46 15.19
C MET A 69 50.23 -6.90 14.14
N TYR A 70 50.15 -8.20 13.88
CA TYR A 70 49.09 -8.82 13.08
C TYR A 70 47.83 -9.03 13.93
N ILE A 71 46.66 -8.70 13.40
CA ILE A 71 45.39 -9.32 13.82
C ILE A 71 44.71 -9.88 12.58
N CYS A 72 44.63 -11.21 12.51
CA CYS A 72 43.98 -11.93 11.41
C CYS A 72 42.52 -12.23 11.79
N VAL A 73 41.55 -11.68 11.06
CA VAL A 73 40.12 -11.97 11.24
C VAL A 73 39.63 -12.84 10.08
N CYS A 74 39.53 -14.14 10.32
CA CYS A 74 39.06 -15.11 9.33
C CYS A 74 37.52 -15.07 9.18
N LEU A 75 37.01 -14.27 8.24
CA LEU A 75 35.61 -14.37 7.79
C LEU A 75 35.43 -15.59 6.88
N ARG A 76 34.62 -16.55 7.35
CA ARG A 76 34.35 -17.81 6.64
C ARG A 76 33.10 -17.71 5.76
N VAL A 77 33.25 -17.15 4.57
CA VAL A 77 32.18 -17.07 3.56
C VAL A 77 32.05 -18.42 2.86
N CYS A 78 30.89 -19.07 2.97
CA CYS A 78 30.57 -20.26 2.17
C CYS A 78 30.08 -19.84 0.78
N VAL A 79 30.80 -20.27 -0.27
CA VAL A 79 30.38 -20.15 -1.66
C VAL A 79 29.97 -21.54 -2.16
N CYS A 80 28.74 -21.65 -2.64
CA CYS A 80 28.29 -22.80 -3.46
C CYS A 80 28.06 -22.31 -4.88
N MET A 81 28.88 -22.73 -5.83
CA MET A 81 28.62 -22.53 -7.26
C MET A 81 27.95 -23.76 -7.87
N SER A 82 26.99 -23.53 -8.75
CA SER A 82 26.42 -24.56 -9.61
C SER A 82 27.23 -24.69 -10.90
N THR A 83 27.50 -25.92 -11.33
CA THR A 83 27.86 -26.30 -12.72
C THR A 83 27.03 -27.51 -13.12
N ALA A 84 26.82 -27.73 -14.43
CA ALA A 84 25.63 -28.43 -14.91
C ALA A 84 25.87 -29.46 -16.04
N VAL A 85 24.84 -30.29 -16.24
CA VAL A 85 24.55 -31.17 -17.40
C VAL A 85 25.41 -32.43 -17.58
N GLY A 86 24.73 -33.57 -17.56
CA GLY A 86 25.17 -34.86 -18.09
C GLY A 86 23.99 -35.84 -18.15
N LEU A 87 23.62 -36.33 -19.34
CA LEU A 87 22.57 -37.34 -19.59
C LEU A 87 23.15 -38.75 -19.37
N PRO A 88 22.35 -39.75 -18.92
CA PRO A 88 21.62 -40.59 -19.90
C PRO A 88 20.28 -41.22 -19.43
N GLU A 89 19.58 -41.84 -20.38
CA GLU A 89 18.48 -42.82 -20.25
C GLU A 89 18.83 -44.08 -21.08
N PRO A 90 18.04 -45.19 -21.08
CA PRO A 90 17.45 -45.90 -19.94
C PRO A 90 17.62 -47.45 -20.04
N SER A 91 17.56 -48.20 -18.92
CA SER A 91 17.43 -49.67 -18.95
C SER A 91 16.73 -50.28 -17.72
N LYS A 92 15.90 -51.31 -17.95
CA LYS A 92 15.16 -52.13 -16.95
C LYS A 92 16.06 -53.27 -16.39
N PRO A 93 15.54 -54.20 -15.56
CA PRO A 93 14.98 -54.10 -14.20
C PRO A 93 15.82 -54.93 -13.18
N PRO A 94 15.54 -54.91 -11.85
CA PRO A 94 16.40 -55.59 -10.87
C PRO A 94 16.19 -57.12 -10.77
N THR A 95 17.21 -57.83 -10.24
CA THR A 95 17.15 -59.25 -9.85
C THR A 95 17.57 -59.40 -8.38
N LEU A 96 17.01 -60.37 -7.65
CA LEU A 96 17.19 -60.53 -6.21
C LEU A 96 18.53 -61.16 -5.81
N SER A 97 19.08 -60.76 -4.65
CA SER A 97 19.74 -61.68 -3.72
C SER A 97 19.83 -61.10 -2.30
N LEU A 98 19.41 -61.89 -1.30
CA LEU A 98 19.81 -61.75 0.11
C LEU A 98 21.06 -62.62 0.34
N PRO A 99 21.92 -62.28 1.33
CA PRO A 99 21.85 -63.06 2.58
C PRO A 99 22.05 -62.27 3.90
N LEU A 100 21.89 -63.02 4.99
CA LEU A 100 21.80 -62.65 6.41
C LEU A 100 23.19 -62.42 7.10
N PRO A 101 23.24 -62.06 8.42
CA PRO A 101 24.34 -61.24 9.00
C PRO A 101 25.30 -62.04 9.91
N PRO A 102 26.24 -61.34 10.58
CA PRO A 102 26.78 -61.75 11.89
C PRO A 102 26.38 -60.79 13.03
N ALA A 103 26.56 -61.25 14.27
CA ALA A 103 26.25 -60.52 15.50
C ALA A 103 27.54 -60.26 16.36
N PRO A 104 27.52 -60.08 17.70
CA PRO A 104 28.33 -59.03 18.34
C PRO A 104 29.72 -59.48 18.86
N LEU A 105 30.55 -58.49 19.22
CA LEU A 105 31.82 -58.67 19.93
C LEU A 105 31.82 -57.96 21.29
N HIS A 106 32.30 -58.67 22.33
CA HIS A 106 32.72 -58.11 23.61
C HIS A 106 34.24 -57.92 23.63
N HIS A 107 34.75 -56.90 24.33
CA HIS A 107 35.85 -57.02 25.32
C HIS A 107 36.01 -55.68 26.11
N PRO A 108 36.74 -55.65 27.25
CA PRO A 108 36.68 -54.56 28.24
C PRO A 108 38.01 -53.82 28.45
N LEU A 109 38.01 -52.84 29.38
CA LEU A 109 39.10 -52.32 30.22
C LEU A 109 38.37 -51.45 31.29
N VAL A 110 38.46 -51.61 32.62
CA VAL A 110 39.59 -51.76 33.54
C VAL A 110 40.55 -50.56 33.50
N PHE A 111 40.57 -49.74 34.56
CA PHE A 111 41.79 -49.49 35.36
C PHE A 111 41.46 -48.84 36.73
N LEU A 112 42.50 -48.81 37.60
CA LEU A 112 42.52 -48.69 39.06
C LEU A 112 41.58 -47.73 39.83
N THR A 113 41.27 -48.16 41.06
CA THR A 113 40.88 -47.33 42.22
C THR A 113 42.08 -46.66 42.90
N CYS A 114 41.84 -45.63 43.71
CA CYS A 114 42.79 -45.11 44.70
C CYS A 114 42.06 -44.85 46.04
N ILE A 115 42.78 -44.88 47.18
CA ILE A 115 42.23 -45.03 48.54
C ILE A 115 42.74 -43.91 49.47
N ARG A 116 41.94 -43.59 50.51
CA ARG A 116 42.07 -42.55 51.57
C ARG A 116 41.49 -41.17 51.18
N GLY A 117 40.78 -40.44 52.04
CA GLY A 117 40.13 -40.81 53.32
C GLY A 117 40.53 -39.96 54.55
N SER A 118 39.66 -39.02 54.95
CA SER A 118 39.54 -38.40 56.28
C SER A 118 38.20 -37.63 56.28
N TRP A 119 37.16 -38.06 57.00
CA TRP A 119 36.86 -37.63 58.38
C TRP A 119 36.77 -36.11 58.58
N CYS A 120 35.54 -35.60 58.68
CA CYS A 120 35.13 -34.70 59.77
C CYS A 120 33.62 -34.88 60.05
N THR A 121 33.13 -34.46 61.22
CA THR A 121 31.80 -34.81 61.75
C THR A 121 30.90 -33.57 61.92
N TRP A 122 29.69 -33.77 62.49
CA TRP A 122 28.59 -32.81 62.70
C TRP A 122 27.67 -32.70 61.45
N TRP A 123 26.33 -32.66 61.55
CA TRP A 123 25.46 -32.44 62.72
C TRP A 123 24.24 -33.40 62.80
N ARG A 124 23.40 -33.23 63.84
CA ARG A 124 22.23 -34.07 64.15
C ARG A 124 20.91 -33.49 63.62
N TRP A 125 19.91 -34.38 63.53
CA TRP A 125 18.46 -34.09 63.58
C TRP A 125 17.84 -33.22 62.47
N CYS A 126 17.18 -33.88 61.51
CA CYS A 126 15.74 -33.67 61.32
C CYS A 126 15.12 -34.85 60.53
N CYS A 127 14.46 -35.79 61.23
CA CYS A 127 13.70 -36.88 60.62
C CYS A 127 12.29 -36.90 61.21
N CYS A 128 11.27 -36.64 60.40
CA CYS A 128 9.86 -36.93 60.69
C CYS A 128 9.09 -37.11 59.37
N CYS A 129 8.06 -37.96 59.40
CA CYS A 129 7.01 -38.09 58.38
C CYS A 129 7.42 -38.54 56.95
N CYS A 130 7.73 -39.83 56.79
CA CYS A 130 7.22 -40.63 55.66
C CYS A 130 7.04 -42.08 56.11
N ASP A 131 5.94 -42.73 55.69
CA ASP A 131 5.52 -44.05 56.19
C ASP A 131 5.93 -45.21 55.25
N ARG A 132 5.67 -46.45 55.67
CA ARG A 132 6.18 -47.72 55.14
C ARG A 132 5.87 -47.95 53.65
N HIS A 133 6.90 -48.10 52.82
CA HIS A 133 7.32 -49.40 52.25
C HIS A 133 8.48 -49.29 51.24
N SER A 134 9.33 -50.34 51.20
CA SER A 134 10.39 -50.63 50.21
C SER A 134 11.67 -49.76 50.26
N PRO A 135 12.82 -50.26 49.73
CA PRO A 135 14.14 -49.86 50.24
C PRO A 135 14.99 -48.99 49.29
N ALA A 136 16.11 -48.50 49.85
CA ALA A 136 17.28 -47.91 49.18
C ALA A 136 17.09 -46.54 48.49
N CYS A 137 16.96 -45.48 49.29
CA CYS A 137 17.27 -44.12 48.84
C CYS A 137 18.78 -43.86 48.88
N VAL A 138 19.32 -43.30 47.80
CA VAL A 138 20.70 -42.77 47.74
C VAL A 138 20.62 -41.26 47.58
N CYS A 139 21.07 -40.49 48.58
CA CYS A 139 21.16 -39.04 48.48
C CYS A 139 22.44 -38.63 47.74
N VAL A 140 22.31 -37.76 46.75
CA VAL A 140 23.43 -37.06 46.09
C VAL A 140 23.24 -35.56 46.28
N CYS A 141 24.05 -34.95 47.14
CA CYS A 141 24.09 -33.50 47.30
C CYS A 141 24.86 -32.87 46.13
N VAL A 142 24.17 -32.12 45.27
CA VAL A 142 24.80 -31.31 44.23
C VAL A 142 24.86 -29.86 44.72
N CYS A 143 26.04 -29.44 45.20
CA CYS A 143 26.30 -28.04 45.51
C CYS A 143 26.51 -27.25 44.21
N VAL A 144 25.49 -26.55 43.73
CA VAL A 144 25.58 -25.69 42.54
C VAL A 144 26.29 -24.39 42.89
N TRP A 145 27.60 -24.34 42.65
CA TRP A 145 28.40 -23.12 42.80
C TRP A 145 28.23 -22.24 41.56
N SER A 146 27.21 -21.36 41.59
CA SER A 146 26.83 -20.52 40.44
C SER A 146 27.77 -19.32 40.28
N HIS A 147 28.97 -19.56 39.74
CA HIS A 147 29.86 -18.49 39.33
C HIS A 147 29.51 -17.99 37.91
N SER A 148 28.81 -16.85 37.87
CA SER A 148 28.86 -15.87 36.78
C SER A 148 28.52 -16.30 35.35
N LEU A 149 27.27 -16.09 34.95
CA LEU A 149 27.01 -15.42 33.67
C LEU A 149 27.51 -13.96 33.77
N ALA A 150 28.80 -13.73 33.50
CA ALA A 150 29.40 -12.40 33.49
C ALA A 150 29.90 -12.01 32.10
N LYS A 151 29.08 -11.26 31.36
CA LYS A 151 29.47 -10.47 30.19
C LYS A 151 28.70 -9.14 30.12
N ALA A 152 28.89 -8.31 31.14
CA ALA A 152 28.62 -6.87 31.13
C ALA A 152 29.47 -6.19 32.22
N CYS A 153 29.73 -4.89 32.06
CA CYS A 153 30.38 -4.00 33.03
C CYS A 153 31.80 -4.39 33.52
N GLN A 154 32.82 -3.96 32.76
CA GLN A 154 34.00 -3.33 33.38
C GLN A 154 33.71 -1.82 33.54
N TRP A 155 34.45 -1.16 34.45
CA TRP A 155 34.12 0.15 35.05
C TRP A 155 32.87 0.07 35.96
N TRP A 156 32.83 0.70 37.15
CA TRP A 156 33.78 1.64 37.76
C TRP A 156 34.02 1.33 39.26
N THR A 157 35.13 1.80 39.82
CA THR A 157 35.52 1.54 41.22
C THR A 157 35.31 2.76 42.12
N SER A 158 34.46 2.66 43.15
CA SER A 158 34.71 3.33 44.45
C SER A 158 33.78 2.88 45.58
N LYS A 159 34.41 2.54 46.72
CA LYS A 159 34.02 2.70 48.13
C LYS A 159 32.58 2.50 48.66
N ASP A 160 32.53 1.69 49.73
CA ASP A 160 31.81 1.90 50.98
C ASP A 160 30.27 2.01 50.99
N LYS A 161 29.63 0.83 51.18
CA LYS A 161 28.83 0.59 52.40
C LYS A 161 28.59 -0.90 52.68
N THR A 162 28.85 -1.31 53.92
CA THR A 162 28.58 -2.67 54.41
C THR A 162 27.08 -2.91 54.59
N ILE A 163 26.53 -3.90 53.88
CA ILE A 163 25.17 -4.42 54.14
C ILE A 163 25.26 -5.91 54.43
N GLN A 164 24.86 -6.29 55.64
CA GLN A 164 24.76 -7.67 56.11
C GLN A 164 23.71 -8.44 55.29
N ARG A 165 24.13 -9.30 54.36
CA ARG A 165 23.23 -10.28 53.73
C ARG A 165 23.03 -11.46 54.68
N LYS A 166 21.81 -11.62 55.20
CA LYS A 166 21.36 -12.90 55.78
C LYS A 166 21.22 -13.91 54.65
N GLU A 167 22.04 -14.95 54.64
CA GLU A 167 21.93 -16.04 53.69
C GLU A 167 20.76 -16.96 54.06
N VAL A 168 19.68 -16.92 53.26
CA VAL A 168 18.56 -17.86 53.39
C VAL A 168 18.86 -19.08 52.52
N CYS A 169 19.35 -20.15 53.13
CA CYS A 169 19.67 -21.39 52.43
C CYS A 169 18.40 -22.16 52.06
N VAL A 170 17.88 -21.93 50.85
CA VAL A 170 16.70 -22.65 50.32
C VAL A 170 17.10 -24.03 49.81
N CYS A 171 16.99 -25.04 50.66
CA CYS A 171 17.15 -26.45 50.26
C CYS A 171 15.99 -26.92 49.36
N VAL A 172 16.14 -26.78 48.05
CA VAL A 172 15.26 -27.44 47.07
C VAL A 172 15.60 -28.92 47.01
N CYS A 173 14.90 -29.73 47.81
CA CYS A 173 15.07 -31.18 47.82
C CYS A 173 14.42 -31.80 46.57
N VAL A 174 15.16 -31.89 45.47
CA VAL A 174 14.72 -32.62 44.27
C VAL A 174 14.77 -34.12 44.55
N CYS A 175 13.67 -34.66 45.05
CA CYS A 175 13.51 -36.11 45.22
C CYS A 175 13.41 -36.76 43.83
N VAL A 176 14.55 -37.18 43.27
CA VAL A 176 14.59 -38.01 42.07
C VAL A 176 14.14 -39.41 42.46
N CYS A 177 12.82 -39.59 42.51
CA CYS A 177 12.20 -40.90 42.50
C CYS A 177 12.61 -41.60 41.21
N VAL A 178 13.65 -42.43 41.28
CA VAL A 178 13.94 -43.46 40.27
C VAL A 178 12.85 -44.52 40.41
N SER A 179 11.65 -44.16 39.97
CA SER A 179 10.59 -45.11 39.65
C SER A 179 11.21 -46.09 38.67
N ALA A 180 11.53 -47.29 39.16
CA ALA A 180 12.01 -48.38 38.33
C ALA A 180 10.93 -48.64 37.29
N MET A 181 11.14 -48.08 36.08
CA MET A 181 10.19 -48.13 34.99
C MET A 181 10.14 -49.56 34.47
N ARG A 182 9.42 -50.41 35.20
CA ARG A 182 8.83 -51.63 34.67
C ARG A 182 8.19 -51.19 33.37
N ARG A 183 8.72 -51.67 32.25
CA ARG A 183 8.09 -51.50 30.95
C ARG A 183 6.85 -52.39 30.96
N SER A 184 5.81 -51.96 31.69
CA SER A 184 4.45 -52.29 31.34
C SER A 184 4.31 -51.85 29.89
N ALA A 185 4.33 -52.83 29.00
CA ALA A 185 3.91 -52.59 27.63
C ALA A 185 2.47 -52.07 27.75
N ARG A 186 2.31 -50.74 27.61
CA ARG A 186 1.00 -50.16 27.35
C ARG A 186 0.52 -50.85 26.09
N ARG A 187 -0.36 -51.85 26.24
CA ARG A 187 -1.03 -52.48 25.10
C ARG A 187 -1.56 -51.32 24.28
N ALA A 188 -1.08 -51.17 23.05
CA ALA A 188 -1.54 -50.10 22.18
C ALA A 188 -3.07 -50.22 22.13
N ASN A 189 -3.78 -49.21 22.63
CA ASN A 189 -5.21 -49.33 22.78
C ASN A 189 -5.81 -49.40 21.38
N ALA A 190 -6.28 -50.59 20.98
CA ALA A 190 -6.72 -50.84 19.61
C ALA A 190 -7.83 -49.86 19.19
N ALA A 191 -8.65 -49.37 20.12
CA ALA A 191 -9.62 -48.31 19.88
C ALA A 191 -9.01 -47.05 19.24
N ALA A 192 -7.80 -46.65 19.66
CA ALA A 192 -7.09 -45.50 19.09
C ALA A 192 -6.53 -45.77 17.67
N LEU A 193 -6.46 -47.03 17.23
CA LEU A 193 -6.19 -47.39 15.82
C LEU A 193 -7.48 -47.53 15.02
N TYR A 194 -8.57 -48.02 15.64
CA TYR A 194 -9.90 -48.03 15.03
C TYR A 194 -10.42 -46.62 14.71
N GLU A 195 -10.02 -45.57 15.45
CA GLU A 195 -10.31 -44.17 15.10
C GLU A 195 -9.72 -43.72 13.74
N PHE A 196 -8.72 -44.42 13.18
CA PHE A 196 -8.15 -44.10 11.86
C PHE A 196 -8.86 -44.82 10.69
N VAL A 197 -9.83 -45.70 10.96
CA VAL A 197 -10.50 -46.50 9.91
C VAL A 197 -12.01 -46.34 10.03
N ASP A 198 -12.68 -45.96 8.94
CA ASP A 198 -14.12 -45.71 8.96
C ASP A 198 -14.90 -46.97 9.39
N SER A 199 -15.71 -46.82 10.43
CA SER A 199 -16.49 -47.90 11.03
C SER A 199 -17.52 -48.50 10.06
N ASN A 200 -17.97 -47.76 9.05
CA ASN A 200 -18.83 -48.29 8.00
C ASN A 200 -18.06 -49.21 7.05
N PHE A 201 -16.84 -48.82 6.66
CA PHE A 201 -15.96 -49.65 5.84
C PHE A 201 -15.63 -50.98 6.52
N LEU A 202 -15.22 -50.95 7.81
CA LEU A 202 -14.97 -52.16 8.61
C LEU A 202 -16.18 -53.08 8.75
N ASN A 203 -17.41 -52.55 8.65
CA ASN A 203 -18.65 -53.31 8.73
C ASN A 203 -19.27 -53.61 7.34
N ASN A 204 -18.55 -53.36 6.24
CA ASN A 204 -19.02 -53.51 4.85
C ASN A 204 -20.33 -52.74 4.55
N LYS A 205 -20.51 -51.58 5.17
CA LYS A 205 -21.66 -50.67 4.97
C LYS A 205 -21.25 -49.46 4.12
N ARG A 206 -22.13 -49.01 3.25
CA ARG A 206 -21.93 -47.77 2.48
C ARG A 206 -21.97 -46.57 3.44
N PRO A 207 -20.91 -45.76 3.56
CA PRO A 207 -20.94 -44.55 4.38
C PRO A 207 -21.90 -43.52 3.78
N ALA A 208 -22.65 -42.84 4.64
CA ALA A 208 -23.54 -41.74 4.25
C ALA A 208 -22.75 -40.46 3.96
N ILE A 209 -23.35 -39.58 3.14
CA ILE A 209 -22.89 -38.20 2.98
C ILE A 209 -23.46 -37.39 4.16
N PRO A 210 -22.65 -36.65 4.94
CA PRO A 210 -23.12 -35.81 6.04
C PRO A 210 -23.80 -34.54 5.53
N GLY A 211 -24.51 -33.83 6.41
CA GLY A 211 -25.38 -32.70 6.02
C GLY A 211 -24.66 -31.47 5.44
N GLY A 212 -23.38 -31.23 5.77
CA GLY A 212 -22.63 -30.09 5.23
C GLY A 212 -21.37 -29.72 6.04
N ALA A 213 -20.65 -28.71 5.56
CA ALA A 213 -19.51 -28.09 6.23
C ALA A 213 -19.95 -27.11 7.34
N TRP A 214 -19.01 -26.63 8.16
CA TRP A 214 -19.24 -25.57 9.14
C TRP A 214 -19.23 -24.17 8.50
N PRO A 215 -20.37 -23.43 8.48
CA PRO A 215 -20.42 -22.09 7.92
C PRO A 215 -19.85 -21.03 8.89
N LEU A 216 -19.33 -19.94 8.33
CA LEU A 216 -18.68 -18.84 9.09
C LEU A 216 -19.60 -18.25 10.15
N GLU A 217 -20.87 -18.08 9.84
CA GLU A 217 -21.90 -17.43 10.67
C GLU A 217 -22.18 -18.24 11.94
N SER A 218 -21.92 -19.55 11.91
CA SER A 218 -21.96 -20.43 13.08
C SER A 218 -20.62 -20.43 13.83
N LEU A 219 -19.48 -20.40 13.13
CA LEU A 219 -18.15 -20.39 13.74
C LEU A 219 -17.81 -19.06 14.44
N ARG A 220 -18.21 -17.91 13.88
CA ARG A 220 -18.02 -16.58 14.49
C ARG A 220 -18.69 -16.46 15.87
N ARG A 221 -19.72 -17.28 16.16
CA ARG A 221 -20.43 -17.35 17.45
C ARG A 221 -19.82 -18.33 18.46
N LYS A 222 -18.70 -19.00 18.14
CA LYS A 222 -18.05 -20.00 19.00
C LYS A 222 -16.85 -19.42 19.76
N SER A 223 -16.61 -19.90 20.99
CA SER A 223 -15.44 -19.52 21.77
C SER A 223 -14.16 -20.09 21.16
N LEU A 224 -12.98 -19.55 21.50
CA LEU A 224 -11.72 -20.10 21.01
C LEU A 224 -11.52 -21.57 21.47
N ALA A 225 -12.02 -21.91 22.67
CA ALA A 225 -12.01 -23.27 23.21
C ALA A 225 -12.90 -24.25 22.40
N ASP A 226 -14.06 -23.79 21.92
CA ASP A 226 -14.89 -24.56 20.99
C ASP A 226 -14.20 -24.73 19.63
N LEU A 227 -13.63 -23.65 19.08
CA LEU A 227 -12.99 -23.65 17.76
C LEU A 227 -11.82 -24.65 17.70
N GLN A 228 -10.96 -24.71 18.73
CA GLN A 228 -9.90 -25.71 18.81
C GLN A 228 -10.44 -27.15 18.99
N GLY A 229 -11.56 -27.33 19.70
CA GLY A 229 -12.20 -28.65 19.88
C GLY A 229 -12.83 -29.18 18.58
N ILE A 230 -13.47 -28.30 17.82
CA ILE A 230 -13.99 -28.59 16.48
C ILE A 230 -12.82 -28.85 15.52
N TRP A 231 -11.75 -28.04 15.55
CA TRP A 231 -10.55 -28.24 14.73
C TRP A 231 -9.89 -29.61 14.97
N LEU A 232 -9.71 -30.03 16.22
CA LEU A 232 -9.14 -31.34 16.55
C LEU A 232 -10.05 -32.50 16.09
N SER A 233 -11.37 -32.32 16.19
CA SER A 233 -12.35 -33.29 15.66
C SER A 233 -12.27 -33.42 14.14
N LEU A 234 -12.22 -32.29 13.41
CA LEU A 234 -12.05 -32.25 11.96
C LEU A 234 -10.69 -32.82 11.52
N LEU A 235 -9.63 -32.59 12.30
CA LEU A 235 -8.30 -33.14 12.02
C LEU A 235 -8.27 -34.68 12.15
N LYS A 236 -8.98 -35.26 13.14
CA LYS A 236 -9.19 -36.71 13.24
C LYS A 236 -9.97 -37.25 12.04
N GLU A 237 -11.13 -36.66 11.73
CA GLU A 237 -11.96 -37.04 10.57
C GLU A 237 -11.15 -36.99 9.27
N ARG A 238 -10.37 -35.94 9.04
CA ARG A 238 -9.48 -35.82 7.88
C ARG A 238 -8.42 -36.91 7.83
N ALA A 239 -7.84 -37.29 8.97
CA ALA A 239 -6.84 -38.36 9.03
C ALA A 239 -7.46 -39.74 8.69
N MET A 240 -8.64 -40.05 9.23
CA MET A 240 -9.41 -41.24 8.88
C MET A 240 -9.79 -41.26 7.39
N LEU A 241 -10.35 -40.16 6.87
CA LEU A 241 -10.72 -40.05 5.45
C LEU A 241 -9.51 -40.15 4.52
N SER A 242 -8.36 -39.62 4.92
CA SER A 242 -7.10 -39.78 4.16
C SER A 242 -6.63 -41.24 4.14
N THR A 243 -6.75 -41.93 5.27
CA THR A 243 -6.38 -43.36 5.41
C THR A 243 -7.28 -44.23 4.54
N ILE A 244 -8.60 -43.96 4.52
CA ILE A 244 -9.54 -44.63 3.62
C ILE A 244 -9.26 -44.30 2.15
N LYS A 245 -9.01 -43.02 1.81
CA LYS A 245 -8.65 -42.63 0.43
C LYS A 245 -7.39 -43.35 -0.05
N GLU A 246 -6.36 -43.46 0.78
CA GLU A 246 -5.15 -44.21 0.47
C GLU A 246 -5.43 -45.72 0.32
N HIS A 247 -6.31 -46.29 1.13
CA HIS A 247 -6.72 -47.70 1.01
C HIS A 247 -7.44 -47.98 -0.32
N TYR A 248 -8.38 -47.12 -0.74
CA TYR A 248 -9.08 -47.24 -2.01
C TYR A 248 -8.14 -47.02 -3.20
N LEU A 249 -7.16 -46.11 -3.11
CA LEU A 249 -6.14 -45.92 -4.15
C LEU A 249 -5.20 -47.14 -4.29
N LYS A 250 -4.90 -47.85 -3.19
CA LYS A 250 -4.08 -49.07 -3.22
C LYS A 250 -4.80 -50.28 -3.83
N HIS A 251 -6.12 -50.35 -3.66
CA HIS A 251 -6.95 -51.49 -4.08
C HIS A 251 -8.03 -51.05 -5.07
N GLN A 252 -7.70 -50.12 -5.98
CA GLN A 252 -8.68 -49.44 -6.85
C GLN A 252 -9.37 -50.41 -7.83
N GLU A 253 -8.69 -51.49 -8.23
CA GLU A 253 -9.25 -52.55 -9.07
C GLU A 253 -10.27 -53.44 -8.31
N GLU A 254 -10.08 -53.62 -7.01
CA GLU A 254 -10.92 -54.47 -6.15
C GLU A 254 -12.12 -53.73 -5.57
N LEU A 255 -11.92 -52.46 -5.17
CA LEU A 255 -12.89 -51.65 -4.43
C LEU A 255 -13.53 -50.52 -5.24
N GLY A 256 -13.00 -50.20 -6.43
CA GLY A 256 -13.46 -49.10 -7.26
C GLY A 256 -13.21 -47.72 -6.62
N ALA A 257 -14.14 -46.78 -6.84
CA ALA A 257 -14.03 -45.42 -6.34
C ALA A 257 -14.48 -45.30 -4.86
N MET A 258 -13.76 -44.47 -4.08
CA MET A 258 -14.09 -44.20 -2.69
C MET A 258 -15.53 -43.65 -2.55
N PRO A 259 -16.40 -44.24 -1.71
CA PRO A 259 -17.75 -43.74 -1.46
C PRO A 259 -17.76 -42.44 -0.66
N ALA A 260 -18.69 -41.54 -0.99
CA ALA A 260 -18.88 -40.23 -0.33
C ALA A 260 -17.62 -39.34 -0.27
N PRO A 261 -16.90 -39.11 -1.39
CA PRO A 261 -15.64 -38.35 -1.39
C PRO A 261 -15.80 -36.87 -1.01
N SER A 262 -17.01 -36.32 -1.14
CA SER A 262 -17.37 -34.95 -0.73
C SER A 262 -17.11 -34.66 0.75
N ARG A 263 -17.03 -35.70 1.61
CA ARG A 263 -16.63 -35.56 3.03
C ARG A 263 -15.28 -34.84 3.19
N LEU A 264 -14.32 -35.08 2.29
CA LEU A 264 -13.02 -34.39 2.33
C LEU A 264 -13.17 -32.89 2.06
N LYS A 265 -13.86 -32.49 0.98
CA LYS A 265 -14.12 -31.07 0.65
C LYS A 265 -14.84 -30.36 1.79
N MET A 266 -15.86 -30.99 2.40
CA MET A 266 -16.59 -30.42 3.55
C MET A 266 -15.71 -30.21 4.79
N VAL A 267 -14.78 -31.14 5.07
CA VAL A 267 -13.85 -31.03 6.20
C VAL A 267 -12.78 -29.98 5.92
N GLU A 268 -12.25 -29.92 4.71
CA GLU A 268 -11.26 -28.92 4.27
C GLU A 268 -11.86 -27.50 4.31
N GLU A 269 -13.06 -27.30 3.75
CA GLU A 269 -13.82 -26.05 3.83
C GLU A 269 -14.08 -25.63 5.30
N SER A 270 -14.47 -26.58 6.16
CA SER A 270 -14.65 -26.32 7.59
C SER A 270 -13.36 -25.86 8.27
N MET A 271 -12.21 -26.44 7.91
CA MET A 271 -10.90 -26.05 8.44
C MET A 271 -10.46 -24.68 7.91
N GLU A 272 -10.72 -24.35 6.64
CA GLU A 272 -10.47 -23.01 6.10
C GLU A 272 -11.37 -21.94 6.72
N ASN A 273 -12.65 -22.26 6.96
CA ASN A 273 -13.58 -21.39 7.66
C ASN A 273 -13.16 -21.13 9.11
N LEU A 274 -12.69 -22.17 9.84
CA LEU A 274 -12.09 -22.01 11.17
C LEU A 274 -10.86 -21.09 11.13
N LYS A 275 -9.92 -21.34 10.20
CA LYS A 275 -8.70 -20.54 10.04
C LYS A 275 -9.01 -19.07 9.71
N ARG A 276 -10.06 -18.81 8.92
CA ARG A 276 -10.57 -17.48 8.61
C ARG A 276 -11.12 -16.77 9.84
N VAL A 277 -12.00 -17.40 10.63
CA VAL A 277 -12.56 -16.80 11.86
C VAL A 277 -11.48 -16.53 12.92
N VAL A 278 -10.47 -17.39 13.04
CA VAL A 278 -9.31 -17.14 13.92
C VAL A 278 -8.50 -15.94 13.40
N LYS A 279 -8.17 -15.89 12.10
CA LYS A 279 -7.44 -14.75 11.51
C LYS A 279 -8.20 -13.42 11.61
N GLU A 280 -9.53 -13.43 11.49
CA GLU A 280 -10.38 -12.25 11.71
C GLU A 280 -10.15 -11.68 13.12
N ARG A 281 -10.27 -12.51 14.15
CA ARG A 281 -10.08 -12.13 15.57
C ARG A 281 -8.64 -11.75 15.91
N ASP A 282 -7.66 -12.48 15.38
CA ASP A 282 -6.24 -12.19 15.60
C ASP A 282 -5.86 -10.82 15.00
N ALA A 283 -6.43 -10.46 13.85
CA ALA A 283 -6.22 -9.16 13.22
C ALA A 283 -6.87 -8.01 14.03
N GLU A 284 -8.09 -8.20 14.52
CA GLU A 284 -8.78 -7.25 15.42
C GLU A 284 -7.97 -7.02 16.70
N ALA A 285 -7.56 -8.10 17.37
CA ALA A 285 -6.75 -8.04 18.59
C ALA A 285 -5.36 -7.40 18.35
N THR A 286 -4.73 -7.69 17.21
CA THR A 286 -3.45 -7.07 16.83
C THR A 286 -3.60 -5.58 16.57
N ALA A 287 -4.66 -5.15 15.86
CA ALA A 287 -4.91 -3.74 15.58
C ALA A 287 -5.13 -2.93 16.87
N GLU A 288 -5.91 -3.46 17.81
CA GLU A 288 -6.13 -2.81 19.12
C GLU A 288 -4.85 -2.83 19.98
N ALA A 289 -4.09 -3.93 19.97
CA ALA A 289 -2.80 -4.00 20.67
C ALA A 289 -1.79 -2.98 20.13
N VAL A 290 -1.71 -2.81 18.80
CA VAL A 290 -0.88 -1.79 18.15
C VAL A 290 -1.37 -0.39 18.49
N ARG A 291 -2.68 -0.12 18.47
CA ARG A 291 -3.25 1.19 18.88
C ARG A 291 -2.88 1.54 20.33
N LEU A 292 -3.03 0.59 21.25
CA LEU A 292 -2.65 0.77 22.66
C LEU A 292 -1.12 0.80 22.87
N PHE A 293 -0.32 0.27 21.94
CA PHE A 293 1.13 0.38 21.98
C PHE A 293 1.60 1.75 21.48
N THR A 294 1.08 2.25 20.36
CA THR A 294 1.42 3.59 19.84
C THR A 294 0.99 4.70 20.80
N GLU A 295 -0.15 4.55 21.49
CA GLU A 295 -0.56 5.48 22.56
C GLU A 295 0.45 5.51 23.73
N ARG A 296 0.96 4.34 24.15
CA ARG A 296 1.99 4.24 25.21
C ARG A 296 3.35 4.76 24.73
N LEU A 297 3.67 4.57 23.45
CA LEU A 297 4.89 5.05 22.82
C LEU A 297 4.90 6.59 22.72
N ALA A 298 3.76 7.20 22.36
CA ALA A 298 3.58 8.66 22.36
C ALA A 298 3.67 9.25 23.78
N LYS A 299 3.22 8.51 24.80
CA LYS A 299 3.33 8.90 26.23
C LYS A 299 4.73 8.72 26.83
N GLY A 300 5.69 8.11 26.11
CA GLY A 300 7.08 8.03 26.56
C GLY A 300 7.32 7.18 27.81
N ILE A 301 6.47 6.19 28.11
CA ILE A 301 6.49 5.50 29.41
C ILE A 301 7.58 4.42 29.55
N TYR A 302 8.18 3.98 28.45
CA TYR A 302 9.16 2.89 28.45
C TYR A 302 10.57 3.42 28.69
N ARG A 303 11.29 2.84 29.66
CA ARG A 303 12.66 3.24 30.02
C ARG A 303 13.53 2.04 30.36
N TYR A 304 14.77 2.09 29.91
CA TYR A 304 15.88 1.28 30.41
C TYR A 304 17.00 2.23 30.85
N PRO A 305 17.59 2.12 32.06
CA PRO A 305 17.31 1.15 33.13
C PRO A 305 15.88 1.24 33.71
N PRO A 306 15.38 0.20 34.42
CA PRO A 306 14.02 0.16 34.94
C PRO A 306 13.79 1.19 36.05
N GLY A 307 12.84 2.09 35.81
CA GLY A 307 12.40 3.15 36.72
C GLY A 307 11.46 4.11 35.99
N PRO A 308 10.77 5.03 36.71
CA PRO A 308 9.95 6.04 36.05
C PRO A 308 10.82 6.95 35.15
N PRO A 309 10.26 7.50 34.05
CA PRO A 309 10.86 8.63 33.37
C PRO A 309 10.85 9.88 34.28
N PRO A 310 11.73 10.88 34.04
CA PRO A 310 11.57 12.21 34.61
C PRO A 310 10.19 12.79 34.29
N PRO A 311 9.61 13.65 35.15
CA PRO A 311 8.33 14.29 34.87
C PRO A 311 8.40 15.12 33.57
N PRO A 312 7.37 15.09 32.72
CA PRO A 312 7.24 15.98 31.57
C PRO A 312 7.34 17.45 32.00
N GLY A 313 7.86 18.33 31.15
CA GLY A 313 8.08 19.74 31.48
C GLY A 313 9.36 20.03 32.27
N ALA A 314 9.89 19.08 33.05
CA ALA A 314 11.09 19.32 33.88
C ALA A 314 12.42 19.39 33.10
N HIS A 315 12.37 19.27 31.78
CA HIS A 315 13.47 19.48 30.84
C HIS A 315 13.13 20.57 29.78
N ASP A 316 11.95 21.18 29.89
CA ASP A 316 11.45 22.18 28.93
C ASP A 316 11.86 23.57 29.44
N THR A 317 13.11 23.97 29.15
CA THR A 317 13.59 25.34 29.40
C THR A 317 13.04 26.35 28.40
N THR A 318 12.52 25.87 27.27
CA THR A 318 12.01 26.66 26.15
C THR A 318 10.59 27.17 26.39
N SER A 319 10.25 28.36 25.89
CA SER A 319 8.86 28.85 25.81
C SER A 319 8.42 29.11 24.37
N THR A 320 7.18 28.75 24.04
CA THR A 320 6.60 29.03 22.71
C THR A 320 5.57 30.15 22.79
N VAL A 321 5.83 31.22 22.04
CA VAL A 321 4.94 32.38 21.90
C VAL A 321 4.19 32.25 20.57
N LYS A 322 2.88 32.51 20.62
CA LYS A 322 2.02 32.60 19.44
C LYS A 322 1.72 34.06 19.17
N LEU A 323 2.11 34.54 17.99
CA LEU A 323 1.77 35.87 17.49
C LEU A 323 0.78 35.73 16.33
N MET A 324 -0.25 36.58 16.32
CA MET A 324 -1.23 36.65 15.23
C MET A 324 -0.96 37.91 14.40
N LEU A 325 -0.56 37.76 13.14
CA LEU A 325 -0.22 38.88 12.24
C LEU A 325 -1.27 39.06 11.15
N SER A 326 -1.63 40.30 10.80
CA SER A 326 -2.65 40.57 9.76
C SER A 326 -2.18 40.32 8.32
N ARG A 327 -0.88 40.11 8.10
CA ARG A 327 -0.25 39.80 6.81
C ARG A 327 0.97 38.91 7.02
N HIS A 328 1.41 38.22 5.95
CA HIS A 328 2.64 37.44 5.95
C HIS A 328 3.88 38.34 6.12
N VAL A 329 4.78 37.96 7.03
CA VAL A 329 6.12 38.54 7.19
C VAL A 329 7.14 37.39 7.09
N GLY A 330 8.27 37.61 6.40
CA GLY A 330 9.26 36.56 6.17
C GLY A 330 9.97 36.10 7.45
N GLU A 331 10.27 34.80 7.53
CA GLU A 331 10.81 34.16 8.74
C GLU A 331 12.14 34.76 9.23
N VAL A 332 13.05 35.11 8.31
CA VAL A 332 14.32 35.79 8.63
C VAL A 332 14.06 37.13 9.32
N ARG A 333 13.11 37.91 8.79
CA ARG A 333 12.75 39.24 9.29
C ARG A 333 12.07 39.17 10.65
N LEU A 334 11.23 38.16 10.87
CA LEU A 334 10.67 37.87 12.19
C LEU A 334 11.76 37.45 13.18
N ARG A 335 12.74 36.64 12.77
CA ARG A 335 13.89 36.24 13.61
C ARG A 335 14.83 37.40 13.94
N GLU A 336 14.98 38.39 13.06
CA GLU A 336 15.70 39.65 13.36
C GLU A 336 15.00 40.46 14.47
N LEU A 337 13.69 40.66 14.33
CA LEU A 337 12.92 41.59 15.17
C LEU A 337 12.52 41.01 16.51
N LEU A 338 12.20 39.70 16.55
CA LEU A 338 11.84 38.97 17.76
C LEU A 338 13.08 38.36 18.45
N GLY A 339 14.25 38.41 17.80
CA GLY A 339 15.49 37.85 18.32
C GLY A 339 16.02 38.64 19.51
N ARG A 340 16.50 37.92 20.54
CA ARG A 340 17.12 38.49 21.74
C ARG A 340 18.31 39.39 21.40
N PHE A 341 18.34 40.59 22.01
CA PHE A 341 19.48 41.53 21.93
C PHE A 341 20.59 41.20 22.93
N ASP A 342 20.26 40.47 23.99
CA ASP A 342 21.13 39.99 25.07
C ASP A 342 21.90 38.71 24.70
N VAL A 343 21.44 37.97 23.68
CA VAL A 343 22.05 36.72 23.22
C VAL A 343 22.97 36.97 22.01
N PHE A 344 24.28 36.90 22.24
CA PHE A 344 25.32 37.06 21.21
C PHE A 344 25.55 35.77 20.40
N GLU A 345 24.49 35.24 19.80
CA GLU A 345 24.51 34.04 18.95
C GLU A 345 23.65 34.27 17.70
N ASP A 346 23.99 33.67 16.56
CA ASP A 346 23.29 33.86 15.27
C ASP A 346 21.78 33.59 15.34
N HIS A 347 21.37 32.64 16.19
CA HIS A 347 19.98 32.26 16.37
C HIS A 347 19.19 33.21 17.30
N ARG A 348 19.87 34.14 18.00
CA ARG A 348 19.29 35.18 18.88
C ARG A 348 18.26 34.66 19.89
N GLY A 349 18.57 33.55 20.55
CA GLY A 349 17.69 32.92 21.54
C GLY A 349 16.39 32.32 20.98
N ILE A 350 16.20 32.29 19.65
CA ILE A 350 15.07 31.61 18.99
C ILE A 350 15.55 30.25 18.49
N VAL A 351 14.99 29.17 19.03
CA VAL A 351 15.25 27.80 18.57
C VAL A 351 14.55 27.58 17.23
N ALA A 352 13.23 27.73 17.20
CA ALA A 352 12.39 27.49 16.04
C ALA A 352 11.42 28.66 15.80
N LEU A 353 11.09 28.89 14.53
CA LEU A 353 10.06 29.83 14.10
C LEU A 353 9.30 29.17 12.95
N THR A 354 7.97 29.14 13.01
CA THR A 354 7.12 28.60 11.94
C THR A 354 5.96 29.54 11.66
N VAL A 355 5.78 29.92 10.40
CA VAL A 355 4.68 30.78 9.93
C VAL A 355 3.60 29.91 9.28
N THR A 356 2.36 30.01 9.77
CA THR A 356 1.24 29.13 9.36
C THR A 356 -0.06 29.91 9.16
N LEU A 357 -0.97 29.38 8.33
CA LEU A 357 -2.34 29.88 8.20
C LEU A 357 -3.30 28.97 8.97
N PRO A 358 -4.28 29.51 9.72
CA PRO A 358 -5.35 28.72 10.30
C PRO A 358 -6.15 28.00 9.20
N GLU A 359 -6.52 26.73 9.40
CA GLU A 359 -7.22 25.93 8.37
C GLU A 359 -8.54 26.57 7.90
N ALA A 360 -9.22 27.34 8.77
CA ALA A 360 -10.40 28.11 8.38
C ALA A 360 -10.10 29.20 7.33
N VAL A 361 -8.98 29.91 7.48
CA VAL A 361 -8.52 30.93 6.52
C VAL A 361 -7.98 30.27 5.24
N LEU A 362 -7.30 29.13 5.40
CA LEU A 362 -6.77 28.37 4.28
C LEU A 362 -7.91 27.75 3.44
N GLN A 363 -8.97 27.25 4.08
CA GLN A 363 -10.20 26.83 3.41
C GLN A 363 -10.92 28.01 2.74
N GLN A 364 -11.04 29.16 3.41
CA GLN A 364 -11.59 30.39 2.80
C GLN A 364 -10.80 30.81 1.55
N LYS A 365 -9.47 30.64 1.53
CA LYS A 365 -8.64 30.86 0.33
C LYS A 365 -8.89 29.84 -0.77
N ARG A 366 -9.05 28.55 -0.44
CA ARG A 366 -9.44 27.51 -1.43
C ARG A 366 -10.80 27.83 -2.08
N GLU A 367 -11.75 28.35 -1.29
CA GLU A 367 -13.07 28.74 -1.75
C GLU A 367 -13.03 30.03 -2.59
N ALA A 368 -12.28 31.04 -2.16
CA ALA A 368 -12.05 32.26 -2.95
C ALA A 368 -11.35 31.98 -4.29
N GLU A 369 -10.39 31.05 -4.32
CA GLU A 369 -9.72 30.61 -5.56
C GLU A 369 -10.72 29.91 -6.50
N GLN A 370 -11.57 29.03 -5.99
CA GLN A 370 -12.62 28.38 -6.79
C GLN A 370 -13.64 29.38 -7.32
N LEU A 371 -14.05 30.37 -6.52
CA LEU A 371 -14.94 31.45 -6.95
C LEU A 371 -14.26 32.38 -7.96
N TRP A 372 -12.97 32.65 -7.82
CA TRP A 372 -12.19 33.45 -8.77
C TRP A 372 -12.04 32.74 -10.12
N GLN A 373 -11.76 31.43 -10.13
CA GLN A 373 -11.73 30.61 -11.35
C GLN A 373 -13.11 30.56 -12.03
N GLN A 374 -14.20 30.46 -11.26
CA GLN A 374 -15.57 30.53 -11.78
C GLN A 374 -15.85 31.91 -12.39
N TYR A 375 -15.53 33.01 -11.68
CA TYR A 375 -15.68 34.39 -12.17
C TYR A 375 -14.89 34.64 -13.45
N MET A 376 -13.63 34.21 -13.52
CA MET A 376 -12.80 34.36 -14.72
C MET A 376 -13.38 33.57 -15.90
N THR A 377 -13.97 32.40 -15.66
CA THR A 377 -14.65 31.59 -16.68
C THR A 377 -15.95 32.27 -17.14
N GLU A 378 -16.87 32.59 -16.23
CA GLU A 378 -18.17 33.23 -16.54
C GLU A 378 -17.98 34.58 -17.24
N ARG A 379 -16.96 35.36 -16.84
CA ARG A 379 -16.60 36.61 -17.53
C ARG A 379 -16.03 36.36 -18.93
N GLN A 380 -15.21 35.34 -19.13
CA GLN A 380 -14.70 34.99 -20.47
C GLN A 380 -15.83 34.49 -21.38
N ASP A 381 -16.76 33.69 -20.85
CA ASP A 381 -17.93 33.20 -21.56
C ASP A 381 -18.88 34.36 -21.95
N VAL A 382 -19.12 35.31 -21.05
CA VAL A 382 -19.88 36.55 -21.32
C VAL A 382 -19.26 37.35 -22.46
N VAL A 383 -17.93 37.56 -22.44
CA VAL A 383 -17.21 38.28 -23.50
C VAL A 383 -17.35 37.55 -24.84
N GLU A 384 -17.01 36.26 -24.91
CA GLU A 384 -16.97 35.55 -26.20
C GLU A 384 -18.38 35.26 -26.76
N TYR A 385 -19.41 35.20 -25.90
CA TYR A 385 -20.81 35.12 -26.33
C TYR A 385 -21.32 36.45 -26.92
N HIS A 386 -21.21 37.55 -26.16
CA HIS A 386 -21.80 38.85 -26.56
C HIS A 386 -20.96 39.65 -27.55
N LYS A 387 -19.70 39.27 -27.79
CA LYS A 387 -18.84 39.77 -28.87
C LYS A 387 -19.47 39.73 -30.27
N TRP A 388 -20.39 38.80 -30.53
CA TRP A 388 -21.03 38.61 -31.84
C TRP A 388 -22.31 39.46 -32.05
N PRO A 389 -23.25 39.57 -31.09
CA PRO A 389 -24.36 40.53 -31.18
C PRO A 389 -23.98 41.97 -30.76
N GLY A 390 -22.93 42.15 -29.96
CA GLY A 390 -22.59 43.41 -29.30
C GLY A 390 -21.78 44.42 -30.11
N SER A 391 -21.47 44.15 -31.39
CA SER A 391 -20.70 45.07 -32.25
C SER A 391 -21.49 46.26 -32.80
N GLY A 392 -22.70 46.50 -32.29
CA GLY A 392 -23.67 47.46 -32.83
C GLY A 392 -24.55 46.85 -33.91
N ASP A 393 -25.55 47.61 -34.39
CA ASP A 393 -26.60 47.12 -35.29
C ASP A 393 -26.14 46.80 -36.73
N THR A 394 -24.83 46.93 -36.98
CA THR A 394 -24.18 46.60 -38.25
C THR A 394 -24.23 45.09 -38.51
N ALA A 395 -25.02 44.69 -39.50
CA ALA A 395 -25.02 43.31 -39.99
C ALA A 395 -23.64 42.92 -40.55
N SER A 396 -23.29 41.64 -40.41
CA SER A 396 -22.03 41.09 -40.92
C SER A 396 -22.00 41.09 -42.44
N VAL A 397 -20.80 41.18 -43.04
CA VAL A 397 -20.59 40.97 -44.49
C VAL A 397 -21.15 39.60 -44.94
N HIS A 398 -21.23 38.63 -44.04
CA HIS A 398 -21.81 37.31 -44.30
C HIS A 398 -23.35 37.24 -44.13
N ASP A 399 -23.98 38.19 -43.44
CA ASP A 399 -25.46 38.29 -43.38
C ASP A 399 -26.03 38.80 -44.72
N TYR A 400 -25.25 39.60 -45.44
CA TYR A 400 -25.51 40.03 -46.83
C TYR A 400 -25.12 38.98 -47.89
N ALA A 401 -24.87 37.72 -47.51
CA ALA A 401 -24.56 36.67 -48.48
C ALA A 401 -25.75 36.41 -49.42
N VAL A 402 -25.48 36.45 -50.72
CA VAL A 402 -26.47 36.19 -51.77
C VAL A 402 -26.76 34.69 -51.84
N VAL A 403 -27.92 34.28 -51.34
CA VAL A 403 -28.42 32.90 -51.34
C VAL A 403 -29.66 32.85 -52.22
N GLU A 404 -29.65 32.02 -53.26
CA GLU A 404 -30.83 31.75 -54.07
C GLU A 404 -31.78 30.84 -53.28
N LEU A 405 -32.95 31.37 -52.88
CA LEU A 405 -33.96 30.67 -52.08
C LEU A 405 -34.92 29.87 -52.96
N ALA A 406 -35.19 30.39 -54.16
CA ALA A 406 -35.90 29.74 -55.25
C ALA A 406 -35.37 30.32 -56.58
N PRO A 407 -35.55 29.66 -57.74
CA PRO A 407 -35.00 30.13 -59.01
C PRO A 407 -35.38 31.59 -59.33
N GLY A 408 -34.38 32.48 -59.36
CA GLY A 408 -34.55 33.92 -59.57
C GLY A 408 -34.97 34.75 -58.34
N VAL A 409 -35.04 34.16 -57.14
CA VAL A 409 -35.39 34.81 -55.87
C VAL A 409 -34.25 34.65 -54.87
N TYR A 410 -33.63 35.77 -54.50
CA TYR A 410 -32.43 35.81 -53.66
C TYR A 410 -32.69 36.45 -52.30
N SER A 411 -31.96 36.02 -51.27
CA SER A 411 -31.91 36.72 -49.97
C SER A 411 -31.53 38.19 -50.17
N GLY A 412 -32.31 39.09 -49.57
CA GLY A 412 -32.09 40.54 -49.70
C GLY A 412 -32.62 41.20 -50.98
N GLN A 413 -33.35 40.50 -51.86
CA GLN A 413 -34.06 41.18 -52.97
C GLN A 413 -35.32 41.95 -52.53
N SER A 414 -35.82 41.70 -51.32
CA SER A 414 -36.98 42.36 -50.72
C SER A 414 -36.67 43.70 -50.05
N THR A 415 -35.40 44.14 -50.05
CA THR A 415 -34.96 45.40 -49.43
C THR A 415 -35.75 46.60 -49.95
N SER A 416 -36.60 47.15 -49.09
CA SER A 416 -37.12 48.51 -49.26
C SER A 416 -35.97 49.51 -49.11
N SER A 417 -35.83 50.43 -50.07
CA SER A 417 -34.78 51.43 -50.03
C SER A 417 -35.15 52.58 -49.07
N SER A 418 -35.00 52.37 -47.77
CA SER A 418 -35.21 53.35 -46.69
C SER A 418 -34.11 54.45 -46.63
N GLY A 419 -33.66 54.92 -47.80
CA GLY A 419 -32.73 56.04 -47.94
C GLY A 419 -33.44 57.39 -47.80
N GLY A 420 -33.83 57.74 -46.57
CA GLY A 420 -34.47 59.02 -46.25
C GLY A 420 -33.54 59.93 -45.44
N GLU A 421 -33.14 61.07 -46.00
CA GLU A 421 -32.45 62.13 -45.26
C GLU A 421 -33.47 62.96 -44.45
N GLY A 422 -33.87 62.46 -43.27
CA GLY A 422 -34.72 63.20 -42.33
C GLY A 422 -35.19 62.37 -41.12
N ASP A 423 -34.85 62.85 -39.92
CA ASP A 423 -35.23 62.39 -38.56
C ASP A 423 -36.10 61.11 -38.45
N GLY A 424 -35.42 59.97 -38.30
CA GLY A 424 -35.99 58.68 -37.93
C GLY A 424 -34.92 57.59 -37.90
N ASP A 425 -34.95 56.69 -36.92
CA ASP A 425 -33.93 55.66 -36.74
C ASP A 425 -33.87 54.69 -37.94
N GLY A 426 -32.66 54.51 -38.49
CA GLY A 426 -32.42 53.74 -39.72
C GLY A 426 -32.43 52.23 -39.52
N ASP A 427 -33.59 51.65 -39.19
CA ASP A 427 -33.74 50.20 -39.09
C ASP A 427 -33.64 49.50 -40.46
N GLY A 428 -32.62 48.64 -40.59
CA GLY A 428 -32.37 47.79 -41.77
C GLY A 428 -33.22 46.50 -41.75
N GLY A 429 -34.52 46.64 -41.51
CA GLY A 429 -35.42 45.60 -40.99
C GLY A 429 -35.78 44.40 -41.90
N ASP A 430 -34.99 44.09 -42.93
CA ASP A 430 -35.23 42.97 -43.86
C ASP A 430 -33.99 42.08 -44.11
N VAL A 431 -32.91 42.26 -43.33
CA VAL A 431 -31.70 41.41 -43.37
C VAL A 431 -31.71 40.44 -42.18
N VAL A 432 -31.58 39.14 -42.45
CA VAL A 432 -31.53 38.10 -41.40
C VAL A 432 -30.14 38.09 -40.74
N LYS A 433 -29.93 38.99 -39.77
CA LYS A 433 -28.67 39.09 -39.01
C LYS A 433 -28.47 37.84 -38.14
N ALA A 434 -27.46 37.02 -38.41
CA ALA A 434 -27.30 35.71 -37.78
C ALA A 434 -27.18 35.78 -36.24
N ALA A 435 -26.58 36.86 -35.70
CA ALA A 435 -26.42 37.08 -34.27
C ALA A 435 -27.71 37.51 -33.53
N GLN A 436 -28.75 37.92 -34.25
CA GLN A 436 -30.05 38.33 -33.68
C GLN A 436 -31.13 37.23 -33.78
N VAL A 437 -30.81 36.07 -34.39
CA VAL A 437 -31.73 34.93 -34.49
C VAL A 437 -32.01 34.34 -33.09
N PRO A 438 -33.29 34.16 -32.67
CA PRO A 438 -33.61 33.65 -31.35
C PRO A 438 -33.14 32.20 -31.17
N VAL A 439 -32.13 32.00 -30.33
CA VAL A 439 -31.49 30.71 -30.09
C VAL A 439 -32.42 29.78 -29.28
N PRO A 440 -32.76 28.56 -29.76
CA PRO A 440 -33.57 27.62 -29.01
C PRO A 440 -32.79 27.06 -27.79
N PRO A 441 -33.46 26.78 -26.66
CA PRO A 441 -32.80 26.29 -25.45
C PRO A 441 -32.11 24.93 -25.68
N PRO A 442 -31.00 24.64 -24.96
CA PRO A 442 -30.25 23.40 -25.14
C PRO A 442 -31.09 22.18 -24.79
N GLN A 443 -31.19 21.23 -25.72
CA GLN A 443 -31.91 19.99 -25.50
C GLN A 443 -31.13 19.05 -24.58
N THR A 444 -31.70 18.78 -23.41
CA THR A 444 -31.24 17.71 -22.52
C THR A 444 -31.74 16.34 -23.02
N ARG A 445 -31.27 15.25 -22.39
CA ARG A 445 -31.75 13.90 -22.76
C ARG A 445 -33.26 13.79 -22.51
N PRO A 446 -34.04 13.25 -23.46
CA PRO A 446 -35.48 13.13 -23.30
C PRO A 446 -35.83 12.27 -22.07
N PRO A 447 -36.95 12.56 -21.39
CA PRO A 447 -37.39 11.76 -20.25
C PRO A 447 -37.62 10.31 -20.65
N LEU A 448 -37.29 9.38 -19.75
CA LEU A 448 -37.38 7.95 -20.02
C LEU A 448 -38.84 7.52 -20.27
N PRO A 449 -39.12 6.60 -21.22
CA PRO A 449 -40.47 6.12 -21.48
C PRO A 449 -41.17 5.59 -20.23
N ARG A 450 -42.47 5.89 -20.10
CA ARG A 450 -43.30 5.39 -18.99
C ARG A 450 -43.50 3.87 -19.05
N SER A 451 -43.50 3.29 -20.25
CA SER A 451 -43.59 1.83 -20.45
C SER A 451 -42.27 1.16 -20.05
N PRO A 452 -42.27 0.19 -19.11
CA PRO A 452 -41.05 -0.50 -18.69
C PRO A 452 -40.32 -1.21 -19.86
N LEU A 453 -41.08 -1.75 -20.82
CA LEU A 453 -40.51 -2.43 -22.00
C LEU A 453 -39.78 -1.44 -22.92
N GLU A 454 -40.35 -0.26 -23.16
CA GLU A 454 -39.74 0.78 -23.99
C GLU A 454 -38.53 1.41 -23.29
N HIS A 455 -38.61 1.59 -21.96
CA HIS A 455 -37.50 2.02 -21.12
C HIS A 455 -36.33 1.01 -21.19
N ILE A 456 -36.60 -0.30 -21.10
CA ILE A 456 -35.57 -1.34 -21.26
C ILE A 456 -34.97 -1.30 -22.67
N ARG A 457 -35.79 -1.24 -23.73
CA ARG A 457 -35.33 -1.10 -25.11
C ARG A 457 -34.45 0.15 -25.31
N TYR A 458 -34.86 1.30 -24.75
CA TYR A 458 -34.08 2.54 -24.78
C TYR A 458 -32.76 2.41 -24.01
N LYS A 459 -32.73 1.69 -22.89
CA LYS A 459 -31.49 1.37 -22.14
C LYS A 459 -30.57 0.41 -22.90
N GLN A 460 -31.10 -0.47 -23.76
CA GLN A 460 -30.32 -1.42 -24.56
C GLN A 460 -29.72 -0.81 -25.83
N ARG A 461 -30.23 0.32 -26.34
CA ARG A 461 -29.69 1.02 -27.54
C ARG A 461 -28.18 1.33 -27.45
N SER A 462 -27.52 1.39 -28.60
CA SER A 462 -26.13 1.88 -28.74
C SER A 462 -25.93 3.29 -28.17
N ALA A 463 -24.71 3.61 -27.76
CA ALA A 463 -24.33 4.95 -27.30
C ALA A 463 -24.59 6.02 -28.38
N LEU A 464 -24.39 5.69 -29.66
CA LEU A 464 -24.67 6.60 -30.78
C LEU A 464 -26.17 6.87 -30.91
N SER A 465 -27.01 5.84 -30.86
CA SER A 465 -28.48 5.98 -30.92
C SER A 465 -29.14 6.46 -29.60
N LYS A 466 -28.32 6.83 -28.62
CA LYS A 466 -28.66 7.56 -27.38
C LYS A 466 -28.13 9.01 -27.38
N ALA A 467 -27.39 9.44 -28.40
CA ALA A 467 -26.98 10.83 -28.55
C ALA A 467 -28.21 11.72 -28.81
N VAL A 468 -28.24 12.89 -28.19
CA VAL A 468 -29.26 13.92 -28.48
C VAL A 468 -28.78 14.71 -29.70
N ILE A 469 -29.67 14.95 -30.65
CA ILE A 469 -29.38 15.74 -31.86
C ILE A 469 -30.35 16.92 -31.87
N GLN A 470 -29.80 18.14 -31.92
CA GLN A 470 -30.60 19.37 -31.98
C GLN A 470 -30.26 20.20 -33.22
N LEU A 471 -28.97 20.40 -33.53
CA LEU A 471 -28.49 21.13 -34.72
C LEU A 471 -27.92 20.22 -35.83
N GLY A 472 -27.60 18.95 -35.52
CA GLY A 472 -27.01 17.99 -36.48
C GLY A 472 -25.52 18.18 -36.77
N TYR A 473 -25.05 19.43 -36.79
CA TYR A 473 -23.64 19.81 -36.94
C TYR A 473 -23.09 20.43 -35.65
N PHE A 474 -21.76 20.49 -35.47
CA PHE A 474 -21.12 21.10 -34.30
C PHE A 474 -21.63 22.53 -34.03
N PRO A 475 -21.93 22.94 -32.78
CA PRO A 475 -21.75 22.22 -31.50
C PRO A 475 -22.83 21.16 -31.18
N ASN A 476 -23.78 20.93 -32.09
CA ASN A 476 -24.95 20.04 -32.02
C ASN A 476 -26.00 20.41 -30.97
N ILE A 477 -25.61 20.78 -29.75
CA ILE A 477 -26.49 21.38 -28.73
C ILE A 477 -26.17 22.88 -28.68
N THR A 478 -27.18 23.73 -28.51
CA THR A 478 -26.97 25.18 -28.37
C THR A 478 -26.23 25.52 -27.08
N SER A 479 -25.45 26.60 -27.09
CA SER A 479 -24.84 27.15 -25.89
C SER A 479 -25.91 27.68 -24.92
N VAL A 480 -25.70 27.51 -23.62
CA VAL A 480 -26.48 28.22 -22.60
C VAL A 480 -26.13 29.71 -22.71
N ALA A 481 -27.13 30.58 -22.84
CA ALA A 481 -26.90 32.02 -22.77
C ALA A 481 -26.38 32.42 -21.37
N PRO A 482 -25.33 33.26 -21.27
CA PRO A 482 -24.80 33.67 -19.98
C PRO A 482 -25.82 34.53 -19.20
N ARG A 483 -25.63 34.63 -17.88
CA ARG A 483 -26.55 35.35 -16.97
C ARG A 483 -26.48 36.88 -17.09
N TYR A 484 -25.37 37.38 -17.63
CA TYR A 484 -25.01 38.80 -17.68
C TYR A 484 -24.85 39.24 -19.14
N ALA A 485 -25.14 40.51 -19.43
CA ALA A 485 -25.01 41.09 -20.77
C ALA A 485 -23.61 41.66 -21.01
N THR A 486 -23.01 42.30 -20.00
CA THR A 486 -21.65 42.87 -20.07
C THR A 486 -20.68 42.21 -19.08
N PRO A 487 -19.37 42.16 -19.37
CA PRO A 487 -18.37 41.61 -18.44
C PRO A 487 -18.20 42.45 -17.16
N GLU A 488 -18.70 43.69 -17.14
CA GLU A 488 -18.74 44.59 -15.98
C GLU A 488 -19.90 44.27 -15.01
N GLU A 489 -21.00 43.69 -15.50
CA GLU A 489 -22.11 43.20 -14.65
C GLU A 489 -21.74 41.95 -13.83
N VAL A 490 -20.76 41.17 -14.30
CA VAL A 490 -20.35 39.92 -13.65
C VAL A 490 -19.74 40.24 -12.28
N PRO A 491 -20.33 39.80 -11.16
CA PRO A 491 -19.93 40.23 -9.83
C PRO A 491 -18.55 39.69 -9.48
N ARG A 492 -17.56 40.59 -9.36
CA ARG A 492 -16.18 40.25 -8.99
C ARG A 492 -16.12 39.73 -7.54
N PRO A 493 -15.72 38.47 -7.27
CA PRO A 493 -15.49 37.97 -5.93
C PRO A 493 -14.18 38.53 -5.35
N THR A 494 -13.94 38.30 -4.06
CA THR A 494 -12.66 38.62 -3.42
C THR A 494 -11.54 37.72 -3.96
N HIS A 495 -10.39 38.32 -4.31
CA HIS A 495 -9.21 37.58 -4.74
C HIS A 495 -8.55 36.87 -3.55
N PRO A 496 -7.98 35.66 -3.70
CA PRO A 496 -7.28 34.97 -2.59
C PRO A 496 -6.16 35.77 -1.93
N ASP A 497 -5.50 36.66 -2.68
CA ASP A 497 -4.45 37.56 -2.16
C ASP A 497 -5.00 38.80 -1.43
N GLU A 498 -6.23 39.23 -1.73
CA GLU A 498 -6.91 40.30 -0.97
C GLU A 498 -7.25 39.82 0.44
N ILE A 499 -7.55 38.52 0.58
CA ILE A 499 -7.66 37.82 1.86
C ILE A 499 -6.24 37.60 2.41
N ALA A 500 -5.54 38.65 2.83
CA ALA A 500 -4.21 38.50 3.46
C ALA A 500 -4.26 37.45 4.60
N GLY A 501 -5.30 37.55 5.43
CA GLY A 501 -5.66 36.61 6.49
C GLY A 501 -4.81 36.77 7.76
N PRO A 502 -5.32 36.37 8.94
CA PRO A 502 -4.49 36.25 10.13
C PRO A 502 -3.52 35.07 9.97
N TRP A 503 -2.23 35.33 10.13
CA TRP A 503 -1.15 34.34 10.14
C TRP A 503 -0.75 34.01 11.58
N GLU A 504 -0.65 32.73 11.91
CA GLU A 504 -0.09 32.29 13.19
C GLU A 504 1.43 32.12 13.03
N VAL A 505 2.19 32.96 13.73
CA VAL A 505 3.63 32.79 13.91
C VAL A 505 3.86 32.14 15.26
N ARG A 506 4.46 30.96 15.27
CA ARG A 506 4.88 30.27 16.50
C ARG A 506 6.39 30.41 16.63
N VAL A 507 6.85 30.98 17.73
CA VAL A 507 8.27 31.25 18.02
C VAL A 507 8.64 30.53 19.30
N THR A 508 9.54 29.56 19.21
CA THR A 508 10.09 28.84 20.36
C THR A 508 11.40 29.47 20.77
N TYR A 509 11.41 30.12 21.93
CA TYR A 509 12.59 30.68 22.58
C TYR A 509 13.32 29.61 23.40
N ASP A 510 14.64 29.78 23.53
CA ASP A 510 15.51 28.93 24.34
C ASP A 510 15.21 29.04 25.85
N SER A 511 14.65 30.18 26.27
CA SER A 511 14.32 30.52 27.66
C SER A 511 12.80 30.53 27.96
N THR A 512 12.44 30.44 29.24
CA THR A 512 11.04 30.33 29.71
C THR A 512 10.27 31.65 29.70
N ASP A 513 10.97 32.79 29.65
CA ASP A 513 10.43 34.15 29.75
C ASP A 513 10.12 34.78 28.37
N GLY A 514 10.10 33.99 27.29
CA GLY A 514 9.88 34.47 25.92
C GLY A 514 8.59 35.27 25.71
N LEU A 515 7.49 34.94 26.41
CA LEU A 515 6.27 35.76 26.35
C LEU A 515 6.50 37.15 26.94
N ALA A 516 7.12 37.24 28.12
CA ALA A 516 7.42 38.52 28.76
C ALA A 516 8.40 39.35 27.92
N TYR A 517 9.33 38.68 27.24
CA TYR A 517 10.25 39.31 26.29
C TYR A 517 9.50 39.96 25.11
N VAL A 518 8.65 39.22 24.39
CA VAL A 518 7.87 39.77 23.27
C VAL A 518 6.89 40.85 23.74
N GLN A 519 6.28 40.71 24.92
CA GLN A 519 5.42 41.74 25.50
C GLN A 519 6.23 43.03 25.80
N SER A 520 7.46 42.92 26.30
CA SER A 520 8.33 44.08 26.56
C SER A 520 8.81 44.85 25.31
N MET A 521 8.53 44.33 24.10
CA MET A 521 8.82 45.02 22.84
C MET A 521 7.68 45.94 22.36
N ASP A 522 6.47 45.85 22.95
CA ASP A 522 5.27 46.62 22.58
C ASP A 522 5.01 46.69 21.04
N LEU A 523 5.21 45.55 20.34
CA LEU A 523 5.11 45.48 18.88
C LEU A 523 3.68 45.68 18.38
N THR A 524 3.39 46.88 17.88
CA THR A 524 2.09 47.24 17.28
C THR A 524 1.99 46.88 15.79
N SER A 525 3.09 47.04 15.04
CA SER A 525 3.17 46.65 13.63
C SER A 525 4.59 46.31 13.20
N ILE A 526 4.71 45.42 12.21
CA ILE A 526 5.95 44.89 11.64
C ILE A 526 5.87 45.01 10.13
N ASP A 527 6.66 45.90 9.53
CA ASP A 527 6.76 46.12 8.07
C ASP A 527 5.38 46.25 7.34
N GLY A 528 4.36 46.80 8.00
CA GLY A 528 3.00 46.95 7.48
C GLY A 528 2.04 45.78 7.73
N ALA A 529 2.46 44.74 8.44
CA ALA A 529 1.58 43.79 9.13
C ALA A 529 1.23 44.36 10.52
N VAL A 530 -0.04 44.27 10.93
CA VAL A 530 -0.50 44.65 12.28
C VAL A 530 -0.44 43.41 13.17
N VAL A 531 0.07 43.57 14.39
CA VAL A 531 0.05 42.51 15.40
C VAL A 531 -1.34 42.52 16.06
N LEU A 532 -2.08 41.43 15.90
CA LEU A 532 -3.47 41.28 16.35
C LEU A 532 -3.54 40.77 17.80
N SER A 533 -2.69 39.80 18.15
CA SER A 533 -2.46 39.35 19.52
C SER A 533 -1.07 38.74 19.68
N VAL A 534 -0.59 38.75 20.93
CA VAL A 534 0.62 38.05 21.38
C VAL A 534 0.22 37.26 22.62
N GLU A 535 0.25 35.93 22.51
CA GLU A 535 -0.21 34.99 23.53
C GLU A 535 0.91 33.97 23.80
N ALA A 536 0.97 33.40 25.01
CA ALA A 536 1.65 32.11 25.15
C ALA A 536 0.86 31.11 24.31
N ASP A 537 1.55 30.33 23.47
CA ASP A 537 0.90 29.20 22.79
C ASP A 537 0.40 28.24 23.89
N PRO A 538 -0.91 27.97 24.01
CA PRO A 538 -1.44 27.18 25.13
C PRO A 538 -0.78 25.80 25.11
N ALA A 539 0.13 25.59 26.06
CA ALA A 539 1.23 24.65 25.89
C ALA A 539 0.74 23.28 25.43
N ALA A 540 1.23 22.85 24.25
CA ALA A 540 1.11 21.46 23.83
C ALA A 540 1.57 20.57 24.99
N ALA A 541 0.78 19.52 25.29
CA ALA A 541 0.92 18.76 26.52
C ALA A 541 2.39 18.41 26.78
N PRO A 542 2.94 18.80 27.96
CA PRO A 542 4.37 18.95 28.16
C PRO A 542 5.11 17.70 27.72
N GLN A 543 6.19 17.88 26.95
CA GLN A 543 6.77 16.74 26.24
C GLN A 543 7.35 15.72 27.24
N PRO A 544 7.19 14.41 26.99
CA PRO A 544 7.79 13.40 27.85
C PRO A 544 9.31 13.39 27.62
N PHE A 545 10.10 13.11 28.66
CA PHE A 545 11.56 13.03 28.54
C PHE A 545 12.04 12.05 27.44
N ALA A 546 11.23 11.03 27.14
CA ALA A 546 11.42 10.12 26.03
C ALA A 546 11.50 10.79 24.63
N ALA A 547 10.97 12.01 24.47
CA ALA A 547 11.09 12.80 23.25
C ALA A 547 12.51 13.34 23.03
N VAL A 548 13.28 13.55 24.11
CA VAL A 548 14.68 14.03 24.07
C VAL A 548 15.71 12.95 24.42
N ASP A 549 15.30 11.84 25.04
CA ASP A 549 16.19 10.71 25.37
C ASP A 549 16.72 10.04 24.08
N PRO A 550 18.05 10.08 23.81
CA PRO A 550 18.60 9.55 22.57
C PRO A 550 18.43 8.03 22.45
N VAL A 551 18.36 7.29 23.58
CA VAL A 551 18.14 5.84 23.59
C VAL A 551 16.71 5.51 23.16
N TYR A 552 15.75 6.31 23.61
CA TYR A 552 14.35 6.16 23.21
C TYR A 552 14.15 6.55 21.74
N GLN A 553 14.72 7.69 21.31
CA GLN A 553 14.71 8.11 19.90
C GLN A 553 15.37 7.07 18.98
N GLU A 554 16.46 6.41 19.42
CA GLU A 554 17.10 5.34 18.65
C GLU A 554 16.20 4.12 18.53
N ALA A 555 15.60 3.65 19.64
CA ALA A 555 14.65 2.54 19.60
C ALA A 555 13.46 2.82 18.65
N VAL A 556 12.84 4.00 18.74
CA VAL A 556 11.73 4.39 17.85
C VAL A 556 12.19 4.43 16.38
N ARG A 557 13.36 5.01 16.08
CA ARG A 557 13.91 5.03 14.72
C ARG A 557 14.23 3.63 14.19
N CYS A 558 14.70 2.71 15.03
CA CYS A 558 14.95 1.32 14.66
C CYS A 558 13.67 0.55 14.34
N GLU A 559 12.59 0.73 15.10
CA GLU A 559 11.29 0.12 14.81
C GLU A 559 10.68 0.71 13.52
N MET A 560 10.70 2.05 13.36
CA MET A 560 10.26 2.70 12.12
C MET A 560 11.07 2.25 10.89
N ALA A 561 12.38 2.01 11.04
CA ALA A 561 13.22 1.49 9.97
C ALA A 561 12.89 0.04 9.61
N GLN A 562 12.56 -0.81 10.59
CA GLN A 562 12.09 -2.18 10.35
C GLN A 562 10.73 -2.19 9.64
N GLU A 563 9.76 -1.42 10.13
CA GLU A 563 8.43 -1.28 9.49
C GLU A 563 8.57 -0.75 8.06
N ALA A 564 9.32 0.34 7.85
CA ALA A 564 9.55 0.91 6.52
C ALA A 564 10.29 -0.06 5.59
N THR A 565 11.13 -0.96 6.11
CA THR A 565 11.77 -2.03 5.33
C THR A 565 10.74 -3.08 4.91
N LEU A 566 9.95 -3.61 5.86
CA LEU A 566 8.92 -4.62 5.58
C LEU A 566 7.83 -4.11 4.62
N MET A 567 7.48 -2.84 4.69
CA MET A 567 6.46 -2.21 3.84
C MET A 567 6.97 -1.85 2.42
N LYS A 568 8.29 -1.74 2.21
CA LYS A 568 8.89 -1.32 0.93
C LYS A 568 9.71 -2.40 0.23
N TRP A 569 10.15 -3.43 0.94
CA TRP A 569 11.08 -4.45 0.44
C TRP A 569 10.61 -5.88 0.75
N PRO A 570 10.70 -6.83 -0.21
CA PRO A 570 11.19 -6.64 -1.58
C PRO A 570 10.17 -5.88 -2.44
N HIS A 571 10.62 -4.86 -3.17
CA HIS A 571 9.75 -4.12 -4.08
C HIS A 571 9.41 -4.98 -5.30
N VAL A 572 8.12 -5.24 -5.51
CA VAL A 572 7.61 -6.00 -6.66
C VAL A 572 6.49 -5.20 -7.32
N PRO A 573 6.57 -4.92 -8.64
CA PRO A 573 5.62 -4.02 -9.31
C PRO A 573 4.21 -4.61 -9.31
N GLU A 574 3.22 -3.76 -8.97
CA GLU A 574 1.79 -4.10 -8.92
C GLU A 574 1.29 -4.66 -10.26
N TRP A 575 1.76 -4.12 -11.39
CA TRP A 575 1.46 -4.70 -12.69
C TRP A 575 2.57 -4.51 -13.71
N LYS A 576 2.72 -5.51 -14.57
CA LYS A 576 3.50 -5.44 -15.82
C LYS A 576 2.92 -6.41 -16.84
N ASN A 577 3.11 -6.13 -18.13
CA ASN A 577 2.44 -6.88 -19.21
C ASN A 577 2.92 -8.34 -19.32
N GLU A 578 4.10 -8.64 -18.80
CA GLU A 578 4.70 -9.97 -18.73
C GLU A 578 3.87 -10.93 -17.86
N TYR A 579 3.15 -10.43 -16.85
CA TYR A 579 2.23 -11.27 -16.06
C TYR A 579 1.13 -11.83 -16.97
N ASP A 580 0.51 -10.99 -17.81
CA ASP A 580 -0.49 -11.41 -18.79
C ASP A 580 0.11 -12.29 -19.89
N LEU A 581 1.34 -12.02 -20.33
CA LEU A 581 2.02 -12.80 -21.37
C LEU A 581 2.32 -14.24 -20.90
N TYR A 582 2.86 -14.40 -19.69
CA TYR A 582 3.29 -15.71 -19.18
C TYR A 582 2.15 -16.52 -18.55
N THR A 583 1.06 -15.89 -18.09
CA THR A 583 -0.11 -16.61 -17.58
C THR A 583 -1.02 -17.16 -18.67
N ARG A 584 -1.05 -16.56 -19.88
CA ARG A 584 -1.85 -17.09 -21.00
C ARG A 584 -1.39 -18.48 -21.44
N LYS A 585 -2.34 -19.34 -21.77
CA LYS A 585 -2.14 -20.74 -22.22
C LYS A 585 -3.14 -21.04 -23.33
N SER A 586 -2.80 -21.96 -24.23
CA SER A 586 -3.70 -22.49 -25.25
C SER A 586 -4.63 -23.56 -24.66
N LEU A 587 -5.79 -23.79 -25.28
CA LEU A 587 -6.82 -24.69 -24.74
C LEU A 587 -6.32 -26.12 -24.54
N ASP A 588 -5.46 -26.63 -25.43
CA ASP A 588 -4.82 -27.95 -25.28
C ASP A 588 -3.99 -28.05 -23.99
N LYS A 589 -3.32 -26.97 -23.58
CA LYS A 589 -2.55 -26.93 -22.32
C LYS A 589 -3.45 -26.81 -21.10
N ILE A 590 -4.55 -26.05 -21.21
CA ILE A 590 -5.55 -25.94 -20.13
C ILE A 590 -6.20 -27.30 -19.88
N VAL A 591 -6.57 -28.03 -20.93
CA VAL A 591 -7.08 -29.41 -20.80
C VAL A 591 -5.99 -30.34 -20.27
N GLN A 592 -4.78 -30.34 -20.85
CA GLN A 592 -3.66 -31.20 -20.41
C GLN A 592 -3.29 -31.02 -18.93
N TYR A 593 -3.48 -29.82 -18.37
CA TYR A 593 -3.14 -29.51 -16.97
C TYR A 593 -4.29 -29.78 -15.98
N ASN A 594 -5.54 -29.50 -16.36
CA ASN A 594 -6.70 -29.55 -15.43
C ASN A 594 -7.58 -30.82 -15.59
N TYR A 595 -7.42 -31.60 -16.67
CA TYR A 595 -8.34 -32.69 -16.97
C TYR A 595 -8.36 -33.79 -15.89
N SER A 596 -9.56 -34.25 -15.58
CA SER A 596 -9.85 -35.39 -14.71
C SER A 596 -11.09 -36.09 -15.24
N ASN A 597 -11.10 -37.43 -15.21
CA ASN A 597 -12.21 -38.28 -15.65
C ASN A 597 -13.53 -38.03 -14.90
N VAL A 598 -13.51 -37.24 -13.83
CA VAL A 598 -14.70 -36.67 -13.17
C VAL A 598 -15.66 -36.03 -14.17
N VAL A 599 -15.17 -35.33 -15.21
CA VAL A 599 -16.07 -34.71 -16.20
C VAL A 599 -16.84 -35.76 -16.99
N ASP A 600 -16.17 -36.77 -17.53
CA ASP A 600 -16.80 -37.82 -18.34
C ASP A 600 -17.75 -38.71 -17.51
N TYR A 601 -17.40 -38.94 -16.23
CA TYR A 601 -18.29 -39.65 -15.30
C TYR A 601 -19.52 -38.83 -14.91
N VAL A 602 -19.38 -37.52 -14.68
CA VAL A 602 -20.52 -36.64 -14.36
C VAL A 602 -21.42 -36.46 -15.57
N ASP A 603 -20.88 -36.26 -16.77
CA ASP A 603 -21.68 -36.19 -18.01
C ASP A 603 -22.48 -37.49 -18.22
N ARG A 604 -21.89 -38.65 -17.94
CA ARG A 604 -22.58 -39.93 -17.97
C ARG A 604 -23.62 -40.09 -16.85
N GLU A 605 -23.36 -39.61 -15.63
CA GLU A 605 -24.35 -39.63 -14.55
C GLU A 605 -25.52 -38.70 -14.85
N VAL A 606 -25.27 -37.50 -15.38
CA VAL A 606 -26.29 -36.54 -15.83
C VAL A 606 -27.15 -37.15 -16.94
N LEU A 607 -26.53 -37.75 -17.96
CA LEU A 607 -27.24 -38.43 -19.07
C LEU A 607 -28.14 -39.57 -18.57
N LEU A 608 -27.73 -40.30 -17.53
CA LEU A 608 -28.48 -41.43 -16.97
C LEU A 608 -29.51 -41.02 -15.90
N THR A 609 -29.38 -39.85 -15.27
CA THR A 609 -30.25 -39.41 -14.15
C THR A 609 -31.15 -38.22 -14.47
N GLY A 610 -30.90 -37.50 -15.57
CA GLY A 610 -31.66 -36.29 -15.96
C GLY A 610 -31.47 -35.10 -15.01
N ARG A 611 -30.41 -35.10 -14.18
CA ARG A 611 -30.15 -34.05 -13.18
C ARG A 611 -29.42 -32.85 -13.80
N SER A 612 -29.89 -31.64 -13.50
CA SER A 612 -29.21 -30.40 -13.89
C SER A 612 -27.93 -30.16 -13.08
N VAL A 613 -26.87 -29.71 -13.76
CA VAL A 613 -25.60 -29.27 -13.16
C VAL A 613 -25.40 -27.79 -13.49
N TRP A 614 -24.99 -26.99 -12.49
CA TRP A 614 -24.89 -25.52 -12.58
C TRP A 614 -23.47 -24.98 -12.42
N GLU A 615 -22.59 -25.72 -11.74
CA GLU A 615 -21.17 -25.44 -11.58
C GLU A 615 -20.35 -26.55 -12.26
N SER A 616 -19.12 -26.24 -12.69
CA SER A 616 -18.24 -27.29 -13.23
C SER A 616 -17.83 -28.24 -12.09
N PRO A 617 -17.83 -29.57 -12.29
CA PRO A 617 -17.43 -30.52 -11.25
C PRO A 617 -15.90 -30.53 -10.98
N ILE A 618 -15.12 -29.72 -11.71
CA ILE A 618 -13.69 -29.52 -11.51
C ILE A 618 -13.32 -28.03 -11.50
N ASP A 619 -12.36 -27.65 -10.66
CA ASP A 619 -11.81 -26.30 -10.60
C ASP A 619 -10.79 -26.09 -11.73
N VAL A 620 -11.17 -25.39 -12.80
CA VAL A 620 -10.30 -25.16 -13.98
C VAL A 620 -9.41 -23.92 -13.78
N ASP A 621 -8.09 -24.10 -13.72
CA ASP A 621 -7.11 -23.02 -13.79
C ASP A 621 -6.72 -22.74 -15.26
N PRO A 622 -7.21 -21.64 -15.89
CA PRO A 622 -6.88 -21.31 -17.27
C PRO A 622 -5.42 -20.85 -17.46
N THR A 623 -4.66 -20.65 -16.38
CA THR A 623 -3.25 -20.25 -16.41
C THR A 623 -2.28 -21.41 -16.26
N CYS A 624 -2.78 -22.63 -16.00
CA CYS A 624 -1.98 -23.84 -15.74
C CYS A 624 -0.94 -23.63 -14.62
N GLY A 625 -1.40 -23.13 -13.47
CA GLY A 625 -0.54 -22.74 -12.34
C GLY A 625 0.13 -21.38 -12.48
N GLY A 626 0.11 -20.77 -13.67
CA GLY A 626 0.79 -19.50 -13.98
C GLY A 626 0.43 -18.34 -13.05
N MET A 627 -0.82 -18.25 -12.59
CA MET A 627 -1.27 -17.20 -11.66
C MET A 627 -0.50 -17.23 -10.34
N ARG A 628 0.01 -18.39 -9.91
CA ARG A 628 0.84 -18.53 -8.69
C ARG A 628 2.22 -17.85 -8.80
N SER A 629 2.64 -17.46 -10.00
CA SER A 629 3.86 -16.67 -10.24
C SER A 629 3.62 -15.15 -10.25
N VAL A 630 2.35 -14.72 -10.22
CA VAL A 630 1.94 -13.31 -10.18
C VAL A 630 1.83 -12.87 -8.72
N PRO A 631 2.27 -11.64 -8.34
CA PRO A 631 2.15 -11.17 -6.96
C PRO A 631 0.69 -11.06 -6.50
N SER A 632 0.42 -11.39 -5.23
CA SER A 632 -0.95 -11.39 -4.68
C SER A 632 -1.62 -10.01 -4.60
N HIS A 633 -0.86 -8.92 -4.69
CA HIS A 633 -1.39 -7.55 -4.75
C HIS A 633 -1.68 -7.07 -6.18
N ALA A 634 -1.38 -7.86 -7.21
CA ALA A 634 -1.32 -7.37 -8.58
C ALA A 634 -2.69 -7.01 -9.19
N LYS A 635 -2.77 -5.83 -9.82
CA LYS A 635 -4.01 -5.28 -10.38
C LYS A 635 -3.74 -4.56 -11.70
N LYS A 636 -4.56 -4.82 -12.73
CA LYS A 636 -4.39 -4.17 -14.04
C LYS A 636 -4.66 -2.65 -13.93
N PRO A 637 -3.77 -1.78 -14.44
CA PRO A 637 -3.96 -0.34 -14.38
C PRO A 637 -5.12 0.11 -15.29
N ARG A 638 -5.79 1.20 -14.92
CA ARG A 638 -6.86 1.79 -15.73
C ARG A 638 -6.30 2.30 -17.06
N ARG A 639 -6.89 1.85 -18.17
CA ARG A 639 -6.56 2.30 -19.53
C ARG A 639 -7.64 3.25 -20.04
N TYR A 640 -7.29 4.52 -20.16
CA TYR A 640 -8.16 5.55 -20.75
C TYR A 640 -8.05 5.53 -22.28
N MET A 641 -9.10 5.99 -22.97
CA MET A 641 -9.16 6.09 -24.44
C MET A 641 -8.71 4.80 -25.15
N ALA A 642 -9.21 3.66 -24.69
CA ALA A 642 -8.86 2.36 -25.26
C ALA A 642 -9.37 2.23 -26.70
N TYR A 643 -8.52 1.77 -27.62
CA TYR A 643 -8.88 1.51 -29.00
C TYR A 643 -9.77 0.25 -29.09
N GLY A 644 -11.05 0.44 -29.40
CA GLY A 644 -12.06 -0.61 -29.58
C GLY A 644 -13.47 -0.03 -29.68
N LEU A 645 -14.39 -0.75 -30.31
CA LEU A 645 -15.79 -0.31 -30.48
C LEU A 645 -16.74 -0.82 -29.38
N ASP A 646 -16.28 -1.76 -28.54
CA ASP A 646 -17.09 -2.42 -27.50
C ASP A 646 -17.80 -1.43 -26.56
N GLN A 647 -17.15 -0.30 -26.26
CA GLN A 647 -17.69 0.75 -25.39
C GLN A 647 -18.85 1.54 -26.03
N VAL A 648 -19.01 1.45 -27.35
CA VAL A 648 -20.12 2.06 -28.09
C VAL A 648 -21.40 1.24 -27.92
N GLY A 649 -21.28 -0.08 -27.75
CA GLY A 649 -22.43 -0.98 -27.56
C GLY A 649 -23.38 -1.04 -28.75
N VAL A 650 -22.83 -1.10 -29.98
CA VAL A 650 -23.60 -1.39 -31.20
C VAL A 650 -24.21 -2.80 -31.16
N THR A 651 -25.38 -2.96 -31.80
CA THR A 651 -26.18 -4.19 -31.81
C THR A 651 -26.79 -4.49 -33.19
N ASP A 652 -26.31 -3.78 -34.20
CA ASP A 652 -26.95 -3.49 -35.48
C ASP A 652 -25.95 -3.45 -36.66
N ILE A 653 -24.67 -3.74 -36.37
CA ILE A 653 -23.54 -3.94 -37.30
C ILE A 653 -22.65 -5.08 -36.79
#